data_AF-K0REE3-F1
#
_entry.id   AF-K0REE3-F1
#
_cell.length_a   1.000
_cell.length_b   1.000
_cell.length_c   1.000
_cell.angle_alpha   90.00
_cell.angle_beta   90.00
_cell.angle_gamma   90.00
#
_symmetry.space_group_name_H-M   'P 1'
#
loop_
_entity.id
_entity.type
_entity.pdbx_description
1 polymer ?
#
loop_
_entity_poly.entity_id
_entity_poly.type
_entity_poly.pdbx_seq_one_letter_code
_entity_poly.pdbx_strand_id
1 'polypeptide(L)'
;MKLTSAVLALGFYAPVAKACLAGPFSFEFEGASSLCYLHVAGVLFLTPPNSPRRSSPGECSRETLLEAYKDQVYSATGAIPRDCTATAEEDFQAKLDAAGTTAQEICDKIYDTAEKVPFTDAAKKGTDMHFEQMFFNGRSDWQEEIETIYETDDESATSVLKRDAELIRAFHDGTAQGRRVAWPGELTNFQSSVTDSRGNATCTTNAAMCCWPKDRQANDGNGNCAKPYDVNCVDNDPADNTDLCYVDMEKGNSSTGFDSELGFLGYNGDNSNGEGQIHCHGLAWSNDANDATARYRGNNIFYVAMYDHMYVRGYVENVPGAPMCGCVEQMPTVSRSDCTQVDLVETIKIVYDSAASAFTGKLVEVDLTFNACRGIHNRNNDLYAYMAKLFYQGDLTPSQFGEAGQIITNTNCEEATRMGLQEKGLMPGFDHFVDEWTLVAGRDELAYHGNYGKVAFEKAMAEGADAAAGHHGIIRRVCQGCAPSHQDIFYRRLTPIPTENVNFISDLLYTSAKRDYNIWGVDFSLHSSYDDAVSGDNPWLCPNGQFDYGNIFVGRCSPSGERVNNQHSRFNDYGHSKANVAYYVNKAESSGLQLETEGLTVLKGKGWATGTVVRDPDTDTIYMNAAGRDLWNEDDDIAFYSEPAEGDQTVIVKVSNMQQATAATQHWAKAGIMLRKSLETDSLHYSLMLSGREGAFPQWRPADGGSSTWAGWSTRRLKDAKEAWLKVEFRIGVMQSFIGTEDAGGVMTWELVDTRDFSQLGDSFHVGLFVSANRNVPLEVTFEGYEADQYFFPSAAPSASPTPTFCTENGDCPASGSPCMTPKCNLATNGCEYNPTMGCATLDTWTGIGGSQLSNLKNLASYPDSPNTSTTMSGLLEVPSYADNFGSRIQTWITPEYTCDYTFYMASDDQGELNLSHNAIAGNKKTIASVPQWTHVRQWDKYESQASEPQSLVAGEKYYLEALYKEGGGGDHAEIAWSCASQGMEIEVIDISKMVEEAPAGRKLRGTN
;
A
#
# COMPACT_ATOMS: atom_id res chain seq x y z
N MET A 1 -21.96 -47.63 -47.41
CA MET A 1 -20.74 -47.64 -48.25
C MET A 1 -19.90 -48.84 -47.83
N LYS A 2 -19.40 -49.60 -48.82
CA LYS A 2 -18.69 -50.89 -48.70
C LYS A 2 -17.18 -50.70 -48.40
N LEU A 3 -16.55 -51.84 -48.06
CA LEU A 3 -15.16 -52.30 -48.23
C LEU A 3 -14.36 -52.42 -46.91
N THR A 4 -14.06 -53.62 -46.35
CA THR A 4 -13.07 -54.69 -46.72
C THR A 4 -11.61 -54.19 -46.60
N SER A 5 -10.57 -54.89 -46.10
CA SER A 5 -10.26 -56.33 -45.98
C SER A 5 -9.09 -56.61 -45.01
N ALA A 6 -9.18 -57.78 -44.38
CA ALA A 6 -8.22 -58.82 -44.01
C ALA A 6 -6.76 -58.91 -44.57
N VAL A 7 -5.82 -59.23 -43.64
CA VAL A 7 -4.85 -60.38 -43.56
C VAL A 7 -3.52 -60.42 -44.36
N LEU A 8 -2.43 -60.76 -43.63
CA LEU A 8 -1.28 -61.69 -43.86
C LEU A 8 0.08 -61.07 -43.44
N ALA A 9 0.81 -61.56 -42.41
CA ALA A 9 1.73 -62.74 -42.37
C ALA A 9 3.04 -62.48 -43.16
N LEU A 10 4.29 -62.78 -42.77
CA LEU A 10 4.95 -63.77 -41.89
C LEU A 10 6.48 -63.46 -41.85
N GLY A 11 7.21 -63.96 -40.83
CA GLY A 11 8.66 -64.29 -40.90
C GLY A 11 9.52 -63.69 -39.77
N PHE A 12 9.81 -64.37 -38.63
CA PHE A 12 10.88 -65.38 -38.39
C PHE A 12 12.31 -64.90 -38.79
N TYR A 13 13.42 -65.05 -38.03
CA TYR A 13 13.88 -66.13 -37.15
C TYR A 13 14.99 -65.63 -36.17
N ALA A 14 15.16 -66.36 -35.06
CA ALA A 14 16.09 -66.21 -33.92
C ALA A 14 17.61 -66.45 -34.25
N PRO A 15 18.57 -66.48 -33.28
CA PRO A 15 18.77 -67.68 -32.40
C PRO A 15 19.37 -67.40 -30.97
N VAL A 16 19.02 -68.16 -29.90
CA VAL A 16 19.73 -69.34 -29.26
C VAL A 16 20.98 -68.94 -28.41
N ALA A 17 21.35 -69.49 -27.25
CA ALA A 17 20.74 -70.38 -26.23
C ALA A 17 21.71 -70.64 -25.02
N LYS A 18 21.13 -71.18 -23.93
CA LYS A 18 21.57 -72.27 -23.00
C LYS A 18 22.86 -72.16 -22.14
N ALA A 19 22.72 -72.45 -20.83
CA ALA A 19 23.07 -73.74 -20.21
C ALA A 19 22.66 -73.85 -18.70
N CYS A 20 22.42 -75.09 -18.26
CA CYS A 20 21.91 -75.56 -16.95
C CYS A 20 23.01 -75.74 -15.87
N LEU A 21 22.64 -75.78 -14.56
CA LEU A 21 22.80 -76.94 -13.62
C LEU A 21 22.78 -76.58 -12.11
N ALA A 22 22.02 -77.41 -11.37
CA ALA A 22 22.03 -77.87 -9.97
C ALA A 22 22.98 -77.32 -8.88
N GLY A 23 22.46 -77.22 -7.64
CA GLY A 23 23.23 -77.24 -6.37
C GLY A 23 22.38 -76.97 -5.12
N PRO A 24 22.39 -77.82 -4.07
CA PRO A 24 21.51 -77.72 -2.89
C PRO A 24 22.19 -77.00 -1.71
N PHE A 25 21.44 -76.27 -0.88
CA PHE A 25 21.86 -75.96 0.49
C PHE A 25 20.66 -75.97 1.44
N SER A 26 20.72 -76.90 2.39
CA SER A 26 19.87 -77.02 3.57
C SER A 26 20.41 -76.15 4.70
N PHE A 27 19.53 -75.49 5.45
CA PHE A 27 19.77 -75.24 6.89
C PHE A 27 18.45 -75.34 7.67
N GLU A 28 18.51 -76.17 8.72
CA GLU A 28 17.50 -76.37 9.74
C GLU A 28 17.32 -75.12 10.60
N PHE A 29 16.08 -74.91 11.10
CA PHE A 29 15.87 -74.29 12.39
C PHE A 29 14.93 -75.14 13.23
N GLU A 30 15.47 -75.71 14.30
CA GLU A 30 14.72 -76.23 15.45
C GLU A 30 14.21 -75.06 16.31
N GLY A 31 12.94 -75.17 16.73
CA GLY A 31 12.53 -74.84 18.09
C GLY A 31 12.33 -73.36 18.49
N ALA A 32 11.18 -72.78 18.11
CA ALA A 32 10.43 -71.88 18.99
C ALA A 32 8.93 -71.93 18.65
N SER A 33 8.14 -72.18 19.67
CA SER A 33 6.71 -72.48 19.69
C SER A 33 5.80 -71.29 19.37
N SER A 34 4.81 -71.55 18.52
CA SER A 34 3.48 -70.93 18.42
C SER A 34 3.39 -69.47 17.97
N LEU A 35 3.73 -69.20 16.70
CA LEU A 35 3.16 -68.10 15.92
C LEU A 35 2.39 -68.70 14.74
N CYS A 36 1.15 -68.24 14.51
CA CYS A 36 0.27 -68.72 13.44
C CYS A 36 0.84 -68.34 12.05
N TYR A 37 1.93 -68.99 11.62
CA TYR A 37 2.58 -68.78 10.32
C TYR A 37 2.16 -69.85 9.29
N LEU A 38 1.47 -69.36 8.25
CA LEU A 38 1.27 -69.88 6.89
C LEU A 38 0.72 -71.31 6.66
N HIS A 39 -0.48 -71.38 6.04
CA HIS A 39 -0.66 -71.88 4.66
C HIS A 39 -2.14 -71.83 4.21
N VAL A 40 -2.49 -70.93 3.29
CA VAL A 40 -3.45 -71.24 2.20
C VAL A 40 -2.97 -70.51 0.93
N ALA A 41 -2.49 -71.30 -0.05
CA ALA A 41 -2.27 -70.83 -1.39
C ALA A 41 -3.62 -70.71 -2.13
N GLY A 42 -3.88 -69.54 -2.71
CA GLY A 42 -4.77 -69.34 -3.85
C GLY A 42 -6.25 -69.66 -3.64
N VAL A 43 -7.02 -68.70 -3.14
CA VAL A 43 -8.43 -68.51 -3.54
C VAL A 43 -8.68 -67.02 -3.75
N LEU A 44 -8.86 -66.64 -5.01
CA LEU A 44 -9.37 -65.33 -5.41
C LEU A 44 -10.83 -65.23 -4.93
N PHE A 45 -11.09 -64.54 -3.83
CA PHE A 45 -12.46 -64.28 -3.37
C PHE A 45 -13.07 -63.11 -4.16
N LEU A 46 -13.73 -63.44 -5.27
CA LEU A 46 -14.82 -62.61 -5.81
C LEU A 46 -16.06 -62.86 -4.94
N THR A 47 -16.31 -62.02 -3.94
CA THR A 47 -17.59 -62.02 -3.22
C THR A 47 -18.64 -61.22 -4.01
N PRO A 48 -19.87 -61.71 -4.18
CA PRO A 48 -20.96 -60.96 -4.81
C PRO A 48 -21.40 -59.76 -3.93
N PRO A 49 -21.99 -58.69 -4.50
CA PRO A 49 -22.10 -57.37 -3.87
C PRO A 49 -23.13 -57.24 -2.74
N ASN A 50 -23.69 -58.33 -2.20
CA ASN A 50 -24.68 -58.29 -1.12
C ASN A 50 -24.32 -59.27 0.00
N SER A 51 -23.57 -58.81 1.00
CA SER A 51 -23.47 -59.43 2.33
C SER A 51 -23.55 -58.34 3.41
N PRO A 52 -24.04 -58.61 4.63
CA PRO A 52 -24.36 -57.58 5.61
C PRO A 52 -23.08 -56.79 5.98
N ARG A 53 -23.16 -55.46 5.93
CA ARG A 53 -22.05 -54.54 6.22
C ARG A 53 -21.54 -54.77 7.65
N ARG A 54 -20.26 -55.07 7.74
CA ARG A 54 -19.49 -55.38 8.96
C ARG A 54 -18.42 -54.30 9.10
N SER A 55 -18.71 -53.29 9.91
CA SER A 55 -17.89 -52.08 10.00
C SER A 55 -17.95 -51.42 11.38
N SER A 56 -16.83 -50.83 11.81
CA SER A 56 -16.70 -50.16 13.10
C SER A 56 -16.84 -48.64 12.92
N PRO A 57 -17.77 -47.97 13.61
CA PRO A 57 -17.92 -46.51 13.55
C PRO A 57 -16.93 -45.81 14.51
N GLY A 58 -16.27 -44.75 14.03
CA GLY A 58 -15.42 -43.88 14.85
C GLY A 58 -14.20 -43.34 14.11
N GLU A 59 -13.52 -42.37 14.73
CA GLU A 59 -12.23 -41.85 14.22
C GLU A 59 -11.20 -42.98 14.11
N CYS A 60 -10.28 -42.87 13.14
CA CYS A 60 -9.23 -43.85 12.97
C CYS A 60 -8.24 -43.77 14.13
N SER A 61 -8.40 -44.68 15.08
CA SER A 61 -7.46 -44.91 16.17
C SER A 61 -7.00 -46.36 16.17
N ARG A 62 -6.01 -46.70 17.01
CA ARG A 62 -5.59 -48.10 17.22
C ARG A 62 -6.77 -48.97 17.64
N GLU A 63 -7.63 -48.46 18.50
CA GLU A 63 -8.82 -49.16 19.01
C GLU A 63 -9.83 -49.41 17.88
N THR A 64 -10.14 -48.38 17.09
CA THR A 64 -11.10 -48.50 15.97
C THR A 64 -10.57 -49.43 14.89
N LEU A 65 -9.27 -49.38 14.60
CA LEU A 65 -8.60 -50.30 13.69
C LEU A 65 -8.58 -51.74 14.23
N LEU A 66 -8.36 -51.94 15.53
CA LEU A 66 -8.41 -53.26 16.16
C LEU A 66 -9.83 -53.84 16.12
N GLU A 67 -10.87 -53.04 16.32
CA GLU A 67 -12.26 -53.49 16.18
C GLU A 67 -12.60 -53.81 14.71
N ALA A 68 -12.19 -52.96 13.77
CA ALA A 68 -12.30 -53.26 12.35
C ALA A 68 -11.52 -54.55 11.99
N TYR A 69 -10.35 -54.77 12.58
CA TYR A 69 -9.53 -55.95 12.36
C TYR A 69 -10.18 -57.23 12.88
N LYS A 70 -10.69 -57.18 14.11
CA LYS A 70 -11.46 -58.27 14.74
C LYS A 70 -12.58 -58.75 13.83
N ASP A 71 -13.36 -57.81 13.30
CA ASP A 71 -14.55 -58.12 12.51
C ASP A 71 -14.23 -58.50 11.05
N GLN A 72 -13.33 -57.75 10.40
CA GLN A 72 -13.10 -57.84 8.95
C GLN A 72 -11.98 -58.80 8.56
N VAL A 73 -10.98 -59.00 9.42
CA VAL A 73 -9.79 -59.82 9.10
C VAL A 73 -9.70 -61.05 10.00
N TYR A 74 -9.73 -60.89 11.32
CA TYR A 74 -9.56 -61.99 12.27
C TYR A 74 -10.74 -62.98 12.25
N SER A 75 -11.97 -62.48 12.22
CA SER A 75 -13.20 -63.29 12.20
C SER A 75 -13.61 -63.74 10.79
N ALA A 76 -12.80 -63.45 9.75
CA ALA A 76 -13.10 -63.87 8.39
C ALA A 76 -12.92 -65.39 8.23
N THR A 77 -13.84 -66.03 7.51
CA THR A 77 -13.87 -67.49 7.34
C THR A 77 -12.56 -68.00 6.72
N GLY A 78 -11.76 -68.76 7.48
CA GLY A 78 -10.48 -69.33 7.04
C GLY A 78 -9.24 -68.46 7.37
N ALA A 79 -9.40 -67.34 8.08
CA ALA A 79 -8.30 -66.43 8.40
C ALA A 79 -7.39 -66.91 9.54
N ILE A 80 -7.87 -67.82 10.39
CA ILE A 80 -7.11 -68.40 11.51
C ILE A 80 -7.18 -69.93 11.50
N PRO A 81 -6.07 -70.65 11.71
CA PRO A 81 -6.06 -72.09 11.91
C PRO A 81 -6.96 -72.50 13.09
N ARG A 82 -7.59 -73.68 13.00
CA ARG A 82 -8.54 -74.19 14.01
C ARG A 82 -7.95 -74.35 15.43
N ASP A 83 -6.62 -74.34 15.52
CA ASP A 83 -5.84 -74.55 16.75
C ASP A 83 -5.13 -73.26 17.24
N CYS A 84 -5.42 -72.09 16.65
CA CYS A 84 -4.79 -70.82 17.04
C CYS A 84 -5.37 -70.31 18.38
N THR A 85 -4.51 -70.11 19.39
CA THR A 85 -4.90 -69.65 20.74
C THR A 85 -4.69 -68.15 20.99
N ALA A 86 -4.14 -67.42 20.02
CA ALA A 86 -3.86 -65.99 20.13
C ALA A 86 -5.16 -65.16 20.07
N THR A 87 -5.25 -64.14 20.91
CA THR A 87 -6.33 -63.16 20.87
C THR A 87 -6.23 -62.29 19.61
N ALA A 88 -7.34 -61.66 19.21
CA ALA A 88 -7.35 -60.77 18.05
C ALA A 88 -6.40 -59.56 18.20
N GLU A 89 -6.14 -59.12 19.43
CA GLU A 89 -5.18 -58.04 19.70
C GLU A 89 -3.73 -58.49 19.52
N GLU A 90 -3.38 -59.68 20.01
CA GLU A 90 -2.04 -60.26 19.82
C GLU A 90 -1.75 -60.54 18.34
N ASP A 91 -2.74 -61.07 17.60
CA ASP A 91 -2.62 -61.30 16.15
C ASP A 91 -2.55 -60.00 15.35
N PHE A 92 -3.29 -58.96 15.75
CA PHE A 92 -3.20 -57.64 15.14
C PHE A 92 -1.81 -57.03 15.33
N GLN A 93 -1.26 -57.05 16.56
CA GLN A 93 0.07 -56.53 16.83
C GLN A 93 1.16 -57.30 16.07
N ALA A 94 1.08 -58.64 16.03
CA ALA A 94 2.03 -59.45 15.28
C ALA A 94 2.02 -59.13 13.78
N LYS A 95 0.85 -58.81 13.20
CA LYS A 95 0.74 -58.42 11.79
C LYS A 95 1.21 -56.99 11.53
N LEU A 96 1.02 -56.06 12.48
CA LEU A 96 1.63 -54.74 12.41
C LEU A 96 3.16 -54.85 12.40
N ASP A 97 3.72 -55.65 13.30
CA ASP A 97 5.16 -55.89 13.40
C ASP A 97 5.71 -56.55 12.11
N ALA A 98 5.00 -57.55 11.57
CA ALA A 98 5.37 -58.23 10.32
C ALA A 98 5.28 -57.31 9.09
N ALA A 99 4.33 -56.37 9.08
CA ALA A 99 4.20 -55.35 8.04
C ALA A 99 5.19 -54.19 8.20
N GLY A 100 5.89 -54.11 9.34
CA GLY A 100 6.77 -53.00 9.68
C GLY A 100 6.05 -51.66 9.71
N THR A 101 4.79 -51.63 10.17
CA THR A 101 3.96 -50.41 10.21
C THR A 101 3.26 -50.25 11.55
N THR A 102 2.76 -49.04 11.83
CA THR A 102 1.97 -48.75 13.04
C THR A 102 0.50 -48.51 12.70
N ALA A 103 -0.38 -48.62 13.71
CA ALA A 103 -1.79 -48.26 13.55
C ALA A 103 -1.97 -46.80 13.09
N GLN A 104 -1.12 -45.89 13.57
CA GLN A 104 -1.13 -44.49 13.17
C GLN A 104 -0.78 -44.32 11.68
N GLU A 105 0.27 -44.98 11.20
CA GLU A 105 0.66 -44.93 9.79
C GLU A 105 -0.42 -45.51 8.85
N ILE A 106 -1.19 -46.49 9.32
CA ILE A 106 -2.34 -47.01 8.59
C ILE A 106 -3.44 -45.94 8.52
N CYS A 107 -3.74 -45.26 9.63
CA CYS A 107 -4.71 -44.16 9.66
C CYS A 107 -4.29 -42.99 8.76
N ASP A 108 -3.02 -42.59 8.80
CA ASP A 108 -2.47 -41.53 7.95
C ASP A 108 -2.69 -41.88 6.47
N LYS A 109 -2.35 -43.11 6.05
CA LYS A 109 -2.58 -43.60 4.68
C LYS A 109 -4.05 -43.63 4.29
N ILE A 110 -4.94 -44.04 5.20
CA ILE A 110 -6.40 -44.04 4.94
C ILE A 110 -6.88 -42.62 4.65
N TYR A 111 -6.44 -41.66 5.46
CA TYR A 111 -6.85 -40.26 5.32
C TYR A 111 -6.18 -39.53 4.15
N ASP A 112 -4.95 -39.89 3.78
CA ASP A 112 -4.24 -39.36 2.62
C ASP A 112 -4.83 -39.82 1.30
N THR A 113 -5.28 -41.08 1.23
CA THR A 113 -5.87 -41.68 0.04
C THR A 113 -7.38 -41.48 -0.06
N ALA A 114 -8.00 -40.86 0.95
CA ALA A 114 -9.41 -40.51 0.94
C ALA A 114 -9.71 -39.52 -0.20
N GLU A 115 -10.72 -39.84 -1.00
CA GLU A 115 -11.14 -38.99 -2.11
C GLU A 115 -11.67 -37.65 -1.58
N LYS A 116 -11.21 -36.56 -2.21
CA LYS A 116 -11.65 -35.19 -1.91
C LYS A 116 -12.47 -34.67 -3.08
N VAL A 117 -13.62 -34.08 -2.78
CA VAL A 117 -14.42 -33.38 -3.79
C VAL A 117 -13.89 -31.95 -3.95
N PRO A 118 -13.64 -31.47 -5.18
CA PRO A 118 -13.25 -30.08 -5.41
C PRO A 118 -14.28 -29.09 -4.83
N PHE A 119 -13.82 -27.97 -4.32
CA PHE A 119 -14.73 -26.97 -3.72
C PHE A 119 -15.65 -26.33 -4.79
N THR A 120 -15.16 -26.19 -6.03
CA THR A 120 -15.92 -25.65 -7.18
C THR A 120 -17.17 -26.44 -7.54
N ASP A 121 -17.28 -27.71 -7.12
CA ASP A 121 -18.47 -28.53 -7.37
C ASP A 121 -19.72 -28.04 -6.61
N ALA A 122 -19.54 -27.16 -5.61
CA ALA A 122 -20.63 -26.53 -4.87
C ALA A 122 -21.47 -25.60 -5.75
N ALA A 123 -20.84 -24.62 -6.40
CA ALA A 123 -21.52 -23.67 -7.28
C ALA A 123 -21.57 -24.10 -8.75
N LYS A 124 -20.60 -24.92 -9.20
CA LYS A 124 -20.41 -25.35 -10.60
C LYS A 124 -20.34 -24.19 -11.60
N LYS A 125 -19.74 -23.08 -11.21
CA LYS A 125 -19.55 -21.86 -12.03
C LYS A 125 -18.18 -21.78 -12.71
N GLY A 126 -17.38 -22.85 -12.64
CA GLY A 126 -16.03 -22.93 -13.21
C GLY A 126 -15.23 -24.05 -12.58
N THR A 127 -13.96 -24.18 -12.95
CA THR A 127 -13.01 -25.12 -12.32
C THR A 127 -11.75 -24.44 -11.80
N ASP A 128 -11.66 -23.11 -11.92
CA ASP A 128 -10.48 -22.27 -11.65
C ASP A 128 -10.63 -21.44 -10.37
N MET A 129 -11.64 -21.70 -9.54
CA MET A 129 -11.94 -20.98 -8.29
C MET A 129 -12.24 -19.48 -8.45
N HIS A 130 -12.42 -18.97 -9.68
CA HIS A 130 -12.66 -17.54 -9.91
C HIS A 130 -13.98 -17.07 -9.30
N PHE A 131 -15.04 -17.86 -9.44
CA PHE A 131 -16.33 -17.57 -8.85
C PHE A 131 -16.25 -17.56 -7.32
N GLU A 132 -15.60 -18.57 -6.74
CA GLU A 132 -15.43 -18.71 -5.30
C GLU A 132 -14.61 -17.56 -4.72
N GLN A 133 -13.57 -17.09 -5.43
CA GLN A 133 -12.80 -15.90 -5.06
C GLN A 133 -13.69 -14.66 -4.98
N MET A 134 -14.55 -14.43 -5.99
CA MET A 134 -15.49 -13.31 -5.99
C MET A 134 -16.55 -13.46 -4.90
N PHE A 135 -17.02 -14.68 -4.65
CA PHE A 135 -18.00 -14.98 -3.61
C PHE A 135 -17.46 -14.67 -2.21
N PHE A 136 -16.28 -15.18 -1.86
CA PHE A 136 -15.67 -14.94 -0.55
C PHE A 136 -15.15 -13.52 -0.35
N ASN A 137 -14.92 -12.78 -1.45
CA ASN A 137 -14.66 -11.34 -1.41
C ASN A 137 -15.93 -10.49 -1.23
N GLY A 138 -17.14 -11.09 -1.29
CA GLY A 138 -18.40 -10.36 -1.21
C GLY A 138 -18.78 -9.62 -2.49
N ARG A 139 -18.26 -10.04 -3.66
CA ARG A 139 -18.40 -9.32 -4.95
C ARG A 139 -18.97 -10.17 -6.10
N SER A 140 -19.51 -11.36 -5.84
CA SER A 140 -20.14 -12.18 -6.88
C SER A 140 -21.56 -11.71 -7.19
N ASP A 141 -22.13 -12.16 -8.31
CA ASP A 141 -23.55 -11.99 -8.68
C ASP A 141 -24.50 -12.34 -7.51
N TRP A 142 -24.23 -13.43 -6.79
CA TRP A 142 -25.02 -13.84 -5.63
C TRP A 142 -25.02 -12.87 -4.43
N GLN A 143 -24.08 -11.93 -4.39
CA GLN A 143 -24.01 -10.93 -3.32
C GLN A 143 -24.88 -9.70 -3.64
N GLU A 144 -25.08 -9.41 -4.93
CA GLU A 144 -25.84 -8.25 -5.41
C GLU A 144 -27.33 -8.57 -5.64
N GLU A 145 -27.67 -9.83 -5.94
CA GLU A 145 -29.04 -10.27 -6.21
C GLU A 145 -29.97 -10.11 -5.00
N ILE A 146 -31.17 -9.53 -5.20
CA ILE A 146 -32.25 -9.42 -4.20
C ILE A 146 -33.47 -10.20 -4.70
N GLU A 147 -34.23 -10.84 -3.80
CA GLU A 147 -35.44 -11.56 -4.21
C GLU A 147 -36.48 -10.59 -4.81
N THR A 148 -36.98 -10.88 -6.02
CA THR A 148 -38.01 -10.08 -6.69
C THR A 148 -39.15 -10.98 -7.16
N ILE A 149 -40.38 -10.70 -6.71
CA ILE A 149 -41.52 -11.58 -7.06
C ILE A 149 -42.20 -11.16 -8.36
N TYR A 150 -42.10 -9.90 -8.81
CA TYR A 150 -42.83 -9.38 -9.97
C TYR A 150 -42.16 -8.14 -10.56
N GLU A 151 -41.60 -8.23 -11.77
CA GLU A 151 -41.10 -7.05 -12.51
C GLU A 151 -41.50 -7.04 -14.01
N THR A 152 -42.01 -8.15 -14.53
CA THR A 152 -42.45 -8.24 -15.92
C THR A 152 -43.96 -7.97 -16.05
N ASP A 153 -44.38 -7.45 -17.21
CA ASP A 153 -45.79 -7.18 -17.55
C ASP A 153 -46.71 -8.41 -17.45
N ASP A 154 -46.14 -9.62 -17.35
CA ASP A 154 -46.84 -10.90 -17.24
C ASP A 154 -46.90 -11.48 -15.81
N GLU A 155 -46.50 -10.70 -14.79
CA GLU A 155 -46.48 -11.11 -13.38
C GLU A 155 -45.61 -12.37 -13.12
N SER A 156 -44.57 -12.61 -13.91
CA SER A 156 -43.58 -13.63 -13.62
C SER A 156 -42.45 -13.09 -12.72
N ALA A 157 -41.94 -13.94 -11.82
CA ALA A 157 -40.85 -13.59 -10.92
C ALA A 157 -39.53 -13.50 -11.71
N THR A 158 -38.81 -12.39 -11.58
CA THR A 158 -37.54 -12.15 -12.29
C THR A 158 -36.32 -12.72 -11.55
N SER A 159 -36.37 -12.81 -10.20
CA SER A 159 -35.32 -13.45 -9.41
C SER A 159 -35.91 -14.24 -8.23
N VAL A 160 -35.51 -15.52 -8.11
CA VAL A 160 -35.91 -16.39 -7.01
C VAL A 160 -34.64 -17.00 -6.42
N LEU A 161 -34.09 -16.35 -5.40
CA LEU A 161 -32.77 -16.66 -4.85
C LEU A 161 -32.56 -18.15 -4.51
N LYS A 162 -33.57 -18.80 -3.91
CA LYS A 162 -33.51 -20.24 -3.58
C LYS A 162 -33.46 -21.17 -4.79
N ARG A 163 -33.93 -20.69 -5.94
CA ARG A 163 -33.84 -21.41 -7.22
C ARG A 163 -32.49 -21.16 -7.88
N ASP A 164 -32.00 -19.92 -7.82
CA ASP A 164 -30.74 -19.52 -8.43
C ASP A 164 -29.54 -20.20 -7.75
N ALA A 165 -29.65 -20.45 -6.43
CA ALA A 165 -28.69 -21.21 -5.63
C ALA A 165 -29.12 -22.66 -5.31
N GLU A 166 -30.02 -23.28 -6.08
CA GLU A 166 -30.52 -24.66 -5.83
C GLU A 166 -29.38 -25.70 -5.75
N LEU A 167 -28.30 -25.49 -6.51
CA LEU A 167 -27.12 -26.35 -6.50
C LEU A 167 -26.45 -26.41 -5.11
N ILE A 168 -26.52 -25.34 -4.32
CA ILE A 168 -25.94 -25.30 -2.97
C ILE A 168 -26.67 -26.27 -2.05
N ARG A 169 -28.00 -26.30 -2.11
CA ARG A 169 -28.79 -27.30 -1.37
C ARG A 169 -28.51 -28.72 -1.84
N ALA A 170 -28.46 -28.94 -3.15
CA ALA A 170 -28.17 -30.26 -3.70
C ALA A 170 -26.76 -30.77 -3.29
N PHE A 171 -25.78 -29.87 -3.26
CA PHE A 171 -24.43 -30.17 -2.80
C PHE A 171 -24.39 -30.44 -1.30
N HIS A 172 -25.14 -29.70 -0.48
CA HIS A 172 -25.28 -29.95 0.95
C HIS A 172 -25.87 -31.35 1.23
N ASP A 173 -27.07 -31.62 0.71
CA ASP A 173 -27.85 -32.83 0.99
C ASP A 173 -27.20 -34.11 0.42
N GLY A 174 -26.32 -33.97 -0.59
CA GLY A 174 -25.67 -35.10 -1.27
C GLY A 174 -24.19 -35.27 -0.97
N THR A 175 -23.40 -34.20 -1.06
CA THR A 175 -21.93 -34.26 -1.05
C THR A 175 -21.36 -33.79 0.29
N ALA A 176 -21.74 -32.61 0.78
CA ALA A 176 -21.11 -32.00 1.95
C ALA A 176 -21.36 -32.77 3.25
N GLN A 177 -22.49 -33.49 3.37
CA GLN A 177 -22.78 -34.34 4.52
C GLN A 177 -22.16 -35.75 4.41
N GLY A 178 -21.82 -36.20 3.19
CA GLY A 178 -21.43 -37.60 2.94
C GLY A 178 -19.98 -37.81 2.48
N ARG A 179 -19.26 -36.74 2.15
CA ARG A 179 -17.93 -36.79 1.52
C ARG A 179 -17.03 -35.68 2.02
N ARG A 180 -15.71 -35.86 1.88
CA ARG A 180 -14.72 -34.82 2.24
C ARG A 180 -14.61 -33.78 1.13
N VAL A 181 -14.88 -32.53 1.45
CA VAL A 181 -14.72 -31.38 0.55
C VAL A 181 -13.30 -30.81 0.72
N ALA A 182 -12.65 -30.45 -0.39
CA ALA A 182 -11.33 -29.84 -0.38
C ALA A 182 -11.37 -28.46 0.30
N TRP A 183 -10.32 -28.12 1.05
CA TRP A 183 -10.16 -26.77 1.60
C TRP A 183 -9.81 -25.79 0.47
N PRO A 184 -10.49 -24.63 0.33
CA PRO A 184 -10.20 -23.65 -0.71
C PRO A 184 -8.98 -22.79 -0.39
N GLY A 185 -7.86 -23.41 0.01
CA GLY A 185 -6.64 -22.72 0.44
C GLY A 185 -5.85 -22.03 -0.68
N GLU A 186 -6.29 -22.18 -1.93
CA GLU A 186 -5.75 -21.47 -3.08
C GLU A 186 -6.35 -20.06 -3.22
N LEU A 187 -7.46 -19.76 -2.53
CA LEU A 187 -8.05 -18.42 -2.51
C LEU A 187 -7.26 -17.49 -1.62
N THR A 188 -7.11 -16.24 -2.01
CA THR A 188 -6.33 -15.26 -1.23
C THR A 188 -6.89 -15.04 0.18
N ASN A 189 -8.21 -15.20 0.36
CA ASN A 189 -8.92 -15.17 1.64
C ASN A 189 -8.42 -16.22 2.65
N PHE A 190 -7.92 -17.35 2.15
CA PHE A 190 -7.51 -18.51 2.94
C PHE A 190 -6.03 -18.86 2.74
N GLN A 191 -5.30 -18.06 1.96
CA GLN A 191 -3.86 -18.14 1.84
C GLN A 191 -3.23 -17.43 3.04
N SER A 192 -2.40 -18.16 3.78
CA SER A 192 -1.49 -17.59 4.76
C SER A 192 -0.07 -18.09 4.49
N SER A 193 0.91 -17.46 5.14
CA SER A 193 2.32 -17.85 5.09
C SER A 193 2.61 -19.21 5.74
N VAL A 194 1.62 -19.83 6.38
CA VAL A 194 1.77 -21.10 7.10
C VAL A 194 1.14 -22.29 6.37
N THR A 195 1.70 -23.47 6.62
CA THR A 195 1.15 -24.74 6.15
C THR A 195 0.88 -25.68 7.32
N ASP A 196 -0.11 -26.56 7.15
CA ASP A 196 -0.38 -27.63 8.11
C ASP A 196 0.76 -28.68 8.12
N SER A 197 0.69 -29.66 9.02
CA SER A 197 1.69 -30.73 9.15
C SER A 197 1.88 -31.58 7.88
N ARG A 198 1.02 -31.40 6.87
CA ARG A 198 1.05 -32.09 5.57
C ARG A 198 1.40 -31.15 4.42
N GLY A 199 1.82 -29.91 4.71
CA GLY A 199 2.25 -28.93 3.72
C GLY A 199 1.12 -28.24 2.96
N ASN A 200 -0.14 -28.38 3.40
CA ASN A 200 -1.26 -27.66 2.77
C ASN A 200 -1.40 -26.27 3.40
N ALA A 201 -1.71 -25.25 2.60
CA ALA A 201 -2.00 -23.92 3.11
C ALA A 201 -3.14 -23.95 4.15
N THR A 202 -2.96 -23.21 5.24
CA THR A 202 -3.92 -23.08 6.34
C THR A 202 -3.81 -21.70 6.95
N CYS A 203 -4.77 -21.30 7.78
CA CYS A 203 -4.74 -20.00 8.47
C CYS A 203 -3.74 -20.00 9.62
N THR A 204 -3.06 -18.88 9.86
CA THR A 204 -2.12 -18.71 10.97
C THR A 204 -2.76 -19.09 12.29
N THR A 205 -4.00 -18.64 12.50
CA THR A 205 -4.78 -18.84 13.73
C THR A 205 -5.48 -20.21 13.81
N ASN A 206 -5.43 -21.03 12.75
CA ASN A 206 -6.30 -22.20 12.55
C ASN A 206 -7.80 -21.89 12.73
N ALA A 207 -8.21 -20.68 12.38
CA ALA A 207 -9.60 -20.27 12.38
C ALA A 207 -9.94 -19.45 11.13
N ALA A 208 -11.19 -19.56 10.71
CA ALA A 208 -11.77 -18.76 9.66
C ALA A 208 -13.07 -18.14 10.17
N MET A 209 -13.38 -16.95 9.67
CA MET A 209 -14.57 -16.19 10.05
C MET A 209 -15.18 -15.56 8.82
N CYS A 210 -16.50 -15.43 8.84
CA CYS A 210 -17.29 -14.68 7.89
C CYS A 210 -18.05 -13.58 8.63
N CYS A 211 -18.23 -12.43 8.01
CA CYS A 211 -19.03 -11.32 8.54
C CYS A 211 -19.92 -10.75 7.44
N TRP A 212 -21.22 -10.65 7.72
CA TRP A 212 -22.23 -10.16 6.78
C TRP A 212 -22.93 -8.93 7.33
N PRO A 213 -22.97 -7.82 6.58
CA PRO A 213 -23.74 -6.63 6.94
C PRO A 213 -25.15 -6.62 6.34
N LYS A 214 -25.48 -7.51 5.39
CA LYS A 214 -26.73 -7.42 4.62
C LYS A 214 -27.53 -8.71 4.61
N ASP A 215 -28.85 -8.56 4.74
CA ASP A 215 -29.86 -9.58 4.51
C ASP A 215 -30.70 -9.25 3.26
N ARG A 216 -30.77 -10.21 2.33
CA ARG A 216 -31.48 -10.08 1.05
C ARG A 216 -32.72 -10.98 0.91
N GLN A 217 -33.05 -11.82 1.90
CA GLN A 217 -34.12 -12.82 1.78
C GLN A 217 -35.30 -12.53 2.71
N ALA A 218 -36.46 -12.21 2.16
CA ALA A 218 -37.60 -11.78 2.97
C ALA A 218 -38.46 -12.94 3.50
N ASN A 219 -39.01 -12.76 4.69
CA ASN A 219 -40.00 -13.67 5.32
C ASN A 219 -39.53 -15.12 5.50
N ASP A 220 -38.23 -15.35 5.61
CA ASP A 220 -37.68 -16.68 5.91
C ASP A 220 -37.53 -16.93 7.43
N GLY A 221 -37.84 -15.93 8.25
CA GLY A 221 -37.72 -15.96 9.71
C GLY A 221 -36.33 -15.58 10.22
N ASN A 222 -35.45 -15.12 9.35
CA ASN A 222 -34.12 -14.60 9.64
C ASN A 222 -34.01 -13.17 9.11
N GLY A 223 -33.12 -12.37 9.70
CA GLY A 223 -32.86 -11.01 9.22
C GLY A 223 -34.05 -10.04 9.35
N ASN A 224 -33.91 -8.86 8.76
CA ASN A 224 -34.89 -7.78 8.81
C ASN A 224 -35.55 -7.48 7.44
N CYS A 225 -35.20 -8.19 6.38
CA CYS A 225 -35.76 -7.99 5.04
C CYS A 225 -37.28 -8.33 4.97
N ALA A 226 -38.09 -7.41 4.41
CA ALA A 226 -39.55 -7.49 4.38
C ALA A 226 -40.18 -7.13 3.02
N LYS A 227 -41.48 -7.39 2.82
CA LYS A 227 -42.23 -6.88 1.65
C LYS A 227 -42.57 -5.40 1.80
N PRO A 228 -42.63 -4.60 0.72
CA PRO A 228 -42.24 -4.91 -0.66
C PRO A 228 -40.69 -4.89 -0.85
N TYR A 229 -40.18 -5.86 -1.59
CA TYR A 229 -38.76 -6.26 -1.58
C TYR A 229 -37.81 -5.20 -2.16
N ASP A 230 -38.29 -4.49 -3.18
CA ASP A 230 -37.63 -3.39 -3.88
C ASP A 230 -37.37 -2.15 -3.00
N VAL A 231 -37.94 -2.10 -1.79
CA VAL A 231 -37.75 -1.01 -0.83
C VAL A 231 -37.21 -1.52 0.50
N ASN A 232 -37.68 -2.67 0.96
CA ASN A 232 -37.44 -3.17 2.32
C ASN A 232 -36.41 -4.32 2.37
N CYS A 233 -35.61 -4.51 1.32
CA CYS A 233 -34.51 -5.49 1.27
C CYS A 233 -33.25 -4.99 0.54
N VAL A 234 -33.22 -3.72 0.10
CA VAL A 234 -32.07 -3.14 -0.62
C VAL A 234 -30.88 -2.92 0.32
N ASP A 235 -31.16 -2.59 1.57
CA ASP A 235 -30.19 -2.28 2.62
C ASP A 235 -30.81 -2.61 4.00
N ASN A 236 -31.01 -3.91 4.28
CA ASN A 236 -31.55 -4.34 5.59
C ASN A 236 -30.56 -5.25 6.28
N ASP A 237 -30.43 -5.01 7.58
CA ASP A 237 -29.45 -5.69 8.40
C ASP A 237 -29.88 -7.14 8.74
N PRO A 238 -28.91 -8.06 8.92
CA PRO A 238 -29.10 -9.31 9.64
C PRO A 238 -29.84 -9.15 10.98
N ALA A 239 -30.40 -10.24 11.52
CA ALA A 239 -31.22 -10.19 12.74
C ALA A 239 -30.42 -10.33 14.05
N ASP A 240 -29.09 -10.39 13.95
CA ASP A 240 -28.16 -10.56 15.05
C ASP A 240 -27.08 -9.49 14.95
N ASN A 241 -26.57 -9.05 16.10
CA ASN A 241 -25.56 -8.00 16.14
C ASN A 241 -24.28 -8.49 16.84
N THR A 242 -23.33 -8.92 16.02
CA THR A 242 -21.91 -8.84 16.30
C THR A 242 -21.47 -7.38 16.21
N ASP A 243 -21.11 -6.81 17.37
CA ASP A 243 -20.48 -5.49 17.44
C ASP A 243 -19.08 -5.56 16.81
N LEU A 244 -18.94 -4.92 15.65
CA LEU A 244 -17.74 -4.73 14.84
C LEU A 244 -16.92 -3.59 15.44
N CYS A 245 -15.68 -3.84 15.82
CA CYS A 245 -14.85 -2.82 16.46
C CYS A 245 -14.15 -1.92 15.43
N TYR A 246 -13.40 -2.53 14.53
CA TYR A 246 -12.68 -1.82 13.46
C TYR A 246 -12.24 -2.76 12.33
N VAL A 247 -11.99 -2.17 11.16
CA VAL A 247 -11.35 -2.81 10.01
C VAL A 247 -9.98 -2.18 9.80
N ASP A 248 -8.96 -3.02 9.78
CA ASP A 248 -7.61 -2.67 9.34
C ASP A 248 -7.48 -3.09 7.88
N MET A 249 -7.38 -2.11 6.98
CA MET A 249 -7.41 -2.36 5.53
C MET A 249 -6.18 -3.14 5.05
N GLU A 250 -5.06 -3.05 5.78
CA GLU A 250 -3.83 -3.79 5.47
C GLU A 250 -4.04 -5.30 5.63
N LYS A 251 -4.79 -5.72 6.67
CA LYS A 251 -5.07 -7.14 6.94
C LYS A 251 -5.91 -7.79 5.84
N GLY A 252 -6.80 -7.02 5.22
CA GLY A 252 -7.67 -7.46 4.13
C GLY A 252 -7.03 -7.38 2.74
N ASN A 253 -5.87 -6.73 2.59
CA ASN A 253 -5.28 -6.35 1.30
C ASN A 253 -5.13 -7.54 0.32
N SER A 254 -4.71 -8.71 0.82
CA SER A 254 -4.58 -9.95 0.02
C SER A 254 -5.87 -10.30 -0.76
N SER A 255 -7.03 -9.98 -0.19
CA SER A 255 -8.34 -10.33 -0.73
C SER A 255 -9.05 -9.13 -1.38
N THR A 256 -8.87 -7.93 -0.83
CA THR A 256 -9.61 -6.73 -1.26
C THR A 256 -8.87 -5.89 -2.30
N GLY A 257 -7.54 -6.02 -2.37
CA GLY A 257 -6.64 -5.24 -3.23
C GLY A 257 -6.43 -3.79 -2.79
N PHE A 258 -6.85 -3.43 -1.56
CA PHE A 258 -6.64 -2.10 -0.99
C PHE A 258 -5.37 -2.10 -0.13
N ASP A 259 -4.30 -1.52 -0.67
CA ASP A 259 -3.05 -1.34 0.07
C ASP A 259 -3.03 0.02 0.76
N SER A 260 -3.22 0.03 2.08
CA SER A 260 -3.21 1.24 2.88
C SER A 260 -2.62 0.96 4.25
N GLU A 261 -1.33 1.29 4.41
CA GLU A 261 -0.59 1.11 5.67
C GLU A 261 -1.29 1.78 6.86
N LEU A 262 -1.90 2.97 6.64
CA LEU A 262 -2.66 3.72 7.65
C LEU A 262 -4.19 3.57 7.52
N GLY A 263 -4.67 2.71 6.61
CA GLY A 263 -6.09 2.54 6.33
C GLY A 263 -6.84 1.90 7.51
N PHE A 264 -7.73 2.67 8.14
CA PHE A 264 -8.43 2.25 9.35
C PHE A 264 -9.89 2.72 9.32
N LEU A 265 -10.83 1.79 9.53
CA LEU A 265 -12.25 2.11 9.72
C LEU A 265 -12.65 1.73 11.14
N GLY A 266 -12.87 2.72 12.00
CA GLY A 266 -13.34 2.49 13.38
C GLY A 266 -14.86 2.58 13.48
N TYR A 267 -15.46 1.63 14.17
CA TYR A 267 -16.89 1.59 14.46
C TYR A 267 -17.07 1.78 15.96
N ASN A 268 -17.21 3.04 16.39
CA ASN A 268 -17.32 3.39 17.80
C ASN A 268 -18.78 3.22 18.30
N GLY A 269 -19.17 1.95 18.43
CA GLY A 269 -20.39 1.48 19.08
C GLY A 269 -21.62 1.32 18.17
N ASP A 270 -22.42 0.30 18.47
CA ASP A 270 -23.75 0.05 17.91
C ASP A 270 -24.73 1.18 18.29
N ASN A 271 -24.87 2.18 17.42
CA ASN A 271 -25.73 3.34 17.64
C ASN A 271 -26.92 3.44 16.67
N SER A 272 -27.22 2.38 15.93
CA SER A 272 -28.28 2.35 14.90
C SER A 272 -28.19 3.49 13.87
N ASN A 273 -27.04 4.17 13.77
CA ASN A 273 -26.78 5.36 12.95
C ASN A 273 -25.42 5.28 12.22
N GLY A 274 -24.83 4.10 12.09
CA GLY A 274 -23.52 3.95 11.44
C GLY A 274 -23.14 2.50 11.11
N GLU A 275 -23.04 1.63 12.11
CA GLU A 275 -22.59 0.24 11.92
C GLU A 275 -23.64 -0.67 11.29
N GLY A 276 -24.91 -0.53 11.69
CA GLY A 276 -25.97 -1.51 11.37
C GLY A 276 -25.82 -2.79 12.21
N GLN A 277 -26.78 -3.72 12.13
CA GLN A 277 -26.60 -5.06 12.72
C GLN A 277 -25.69 -5.89 11.81
N ILE A 278 -24.58 -6.41 12.32
CA ILE A 278 -23.67 -7.28 11.55
C ILE A 278 -23.70 -8.67 12.15
N HIS A 279 -23.64 -9.73 11.34
CA HIS A 279 -23.52 -11.08 11.87
C HIS A 279 -22.19 -11.70 11.48
N CYS A 280 -21.37 -12.08 12.46
CA CYS A 280 -20.14 -12.83 12.23
C CYS A 280 -20.22 -14.26 12.74
N HIS A 281 -19.81 -15.20 11.89
CA HIS A 281 -19.83 -16.63 12.16
C HIS A 281 -18.56 -17.29 11.64
N GLY A 282 -17.93 -18.14 12.43
CA GLY A 282 -16.70 -18.81 12.03
C GLY A 282 -16.57 -20.25 12.47
N LEU A 283 -15.34 -20.74 12.33
CA LEU A 283 -14.93 -22.09 12.65
C LEU A 283 -13.46 -22.10 13.05
N ALA A 284 -13.08 -23.08 13.87
CA ALA A 284 -11.68 -23.33 14.23
C ALA A 284 -11.38 -24.83 14.16
N TRP A 285 -10.12 -25.17 13.94
CA TRP A 285 -9.66 -26.56 13.81
C TRP A 285 -8.35 -26.84 14.56
N SER A 286 -8.11 -28.11 14.85
CA SER A 286 -6.87 -28.57 15.50
C SER A 286 -5.64 -28.46 14.58
N ASN A 287 -4.47 -28.27 15.18
CA ASN A 287 -3.18 -28.40 14.50
C ASN A 287 -2.89 -29.82 14.00
N ASP A 288 -3.54 -30.84 14.58
CA ASP A 288 -3.43 -32.19 14.05
C ASP A 288 -4.24 -32.31 12.74
N ALA A 289 -3.54 -32.48 11.62
CA ALA A 289 -4.16 -32.63 10.31
C ALA A 289 -5.02 -33.92 10.17
N ASN A 290 -4.90 -34.86 11.12
CA ASN A 290 -5.77 -36.05 11.22
C ASN A 290 -7.05 -35.78 12.01
N ASP A 291 -7.12 -34.72 12.80
CA ASP A 291 -8.31 -34.38 13.57
C ASP A 291 -9.50 -34.11 12.64
N ALA A 292 -10.69 -34.51 13.08
CA ALA A 292 -11.93 -34.32 12.34
C ALA A 292 -12.14 -32.85 11.93
N THR A 293 -11.88 -31.91 12.83
CA THR A 293 -12.08 -30.48 12.57
C THR A 293 -11.14 -29.97 11.48
N ALA A 294 -9.89 -30.46 11.44
CA ALA A 294 -8.93 -30.10 10.41
C ALA A 294 -9.26 -30.76 9.07
N ARG A 295 -9.68 -32.03 9.05
CA ARG A 295 -9.94 -32.75 7.79
C ARG A 295 -11.18 -32.27 7.06
N TYR A 296 -12.20 -31.83 7.78
CA TYR A 296 -13.50 -31.40 7.26
C TYR A 296 -13.72 -29.88 7.38
N ARG A 297 -12.67 -29.09 7.61
CA ARG A 297 -12.75 -27.62 7.57
C ARG A 297 -13.34 -27.07 6.27
N GLY A 298 -13.08 -27.73 5.14
CA GLY A 298 -13.68 -27.39 3.83
C GLY A 298 -15.20 -27.59 3.80
N ASN A 299 -15.71 -28.66 4.41
CA ASN A 299 -17.15 -28.89 4.57
C ASN A 299 -17.78 -27.82 5.47
N ASN A 300 -17.09 -27.46 6.55
CA ASN A 300 -17.59 -26.51 7.54
C ASN A 300 -17.65 -25.07 6.98
N ILE A 301 -16.61 -24.60 6.28
CA ILE A 301 -16.68 -23.27 5.63
C ILE A 301 -17.73 -23.21 4.52
N PHE A 302 -17.92 -24.30 3.75
CA PHE A 302 -19.03 -24.38 2.79
C PHE A 302 -20.38 -24.26 3.50
N TYR A 303 -20.58 -24.99 4.60
CA TYR A 303 -21.82 -24.96 5.36
C TYR A 303 -22.09 -23.57 5.91
N VAL A 304 -21.12 -22.96 6.58
CA VAL A 304 -21.25 -21.61 7.17
C VAL A 304 -21.51 -20.58 6.07
N ALA A 305 -20.63 -20.47 5.08
CA ALA A 305 -20.71 -19.35 4.14
C ALA A 305 -21.83 -19.50 3.10
N MET A 306 -21.94 -20.67 2.46
CA MET A 306 -22.80 -20.84 1.29
C MET A 306 -24.18 -21.40 1.65
N TYR A 307 -24.27 -22.35 2.58
CA TYR A 307 -25.53 -23.02 2.89
C TYR A 307 -26.33 -22.31 3.99
N ASP A 308 -25.81 -22.20 5.21
CA ASP A 308 -26.55 -21.64 6.35
C ASP A 308 -26.79 -20.14 6.15
N HIS A 309 -25.75 -19.37 5.87
CA HIS A 309 -25.86 -17.91 5.81
C HIS A 309 -26.39 -17.41 4.47
N MET A 310 -25.78 -17.78 3.34
CA MET A 310 -26.27 -17.28 2.04
C MET A 310 -27.58 -17.94 1.58
N TYR A 311 -27.68 -19.28 1.57
CA TYR A 311 -28.84 -19.99 0.99
C TYR A 311 -30.05 -20.07 1.94
N VAL A 312 -29.82 -20.39 3.22
CA VAL A 312 -30.92 -20.54 4.19
C VAL A 312 -31.38 -19.19 4.72
N ARG A 313 -30.45 -18.34 5.18
CA ARG A 313 -30.73 -17.06 5.87
C ARG A 313 -30.70 -15.81 4.97
N GLY A 314 -30.10 -15.88 3.79
CA GLY A 314 -29.99 -14.73 2.88
C GLY A 314 -28.94 -13.69 3.25
N TYR A 315 -27.92 -14.03 4.04
CA TYR A 315 -26.86 -13.07 4.44
C TYR A 315 -25.74 -13.00 3.41
N VAL A 316 -25.36 -11.79 3.03
CA VAL A 316 -24.48 -11.48 1.89
C VAL A 316 -23.63 -10.21 2.14
N GLU A 317 -22.75 -9.92 1.19
CA GLU A 317 -21.82 -8.79 1.12
C GLU A 317 -20.68 -8.82 2.17
N ASN A 318 -19.60 -8.10 1.86
CA ASN A 318 -18.45 -7.96 2.74
C ASN A 318 -18.50 -6.64 3.52
N VAL A 319 -17.88 -6.63 4.71
CA VAL A 319 -17.60 -5.38 5.41
C VAL A 319 -16.58 -4.58 4.60
N PRO A 320 -16.78 -3.27 4.35
CA PRO A 320 -15.83 -2.46 3.60
C PRO A 320 -14.40 -2.56 4.15
N GLY A 321 -13.42 -2.77 3.25
CA GLY A 321 -12.02 -2.95 3.63
C GLY A 321 -11.61 -4.37 4.06
N ALA A 322 -12.56 -5.30 4.19
CA ALA A 322 -12.31 -6.71 4.52
C ALA A 322 -13.02 -7.67 3.55
N PRO A 323 -12.60 -8.94 3.43
CA PRO A 323 -13.36 -9.95 2.70
C PRO A 323 -14.65 -10.34 3.45
N MET A 324 -15.60 -10.96 2.75
CA MET A 324 -16.82 -11.49 3.37
C MET A 324 -16.48 -12.68 4.27
N CYS A 325 -15.59 -13.57 3.82
CA CYS A 325 -14.98 -14.59 4.66
C CYS A 325 -13.49 -14.72 4.38
N GLY A 326 -12.74 -15.12 5.40
CA GLY A 326 -11.32 -15.41 5.28
C GLY A 326 -10.76 -16.05 6.56
N CYS A 327 -9.45 -16.25 6.57
CA CYS A 327 -8.73 -16.53 7.81
C CYS A 327 -8.94 -15.41 8.82
N VAL A 328 -9.06 -15.72 10.12
CA VAL A 328 -9.39 -14.72 11.14
C VAL A 328 -8.41 -13.54 11.12
N GLU A 329 -7.12 -13.78 10.86
CA GLU A 329 -6.09 -12.74 10.72
C GLU A 329 -6.31 -11.72 9.59
N GLN A 330 -7.16 -12.05 8.60
CA GLN A 330 -7.54 -11.15 7.49
C GLN A 330 -8.92 -10.50 7.68
N MET A 331 -9.64 -10.88 8.75
CA MET A 331 -11.00 -10.44 9.01
C MET A 331 -11.03 -9.23 9.95
N PRO A 332 -12.16 -8.49 10.00
CA PRO A 332 -12.31 -7.37 10.92
C PRO A 332 -12.23 -7.78 12.38
N THR A 333 -11.87 -6.81 13.24
CA THR A 333 -11.86 -7.01 14.68
C THR A 333 -13.27 -6.87 15.21
N VAL A 334 -13.75 -7.88 15.93
CA VAL A 334 -15.15 -7.98 16.41
C VAL A 334 -15.20 -8.32 17.89
N SER A 335 -16.28 -7.92 18.54
CA SER A 335 -16.55 -8.27 19.94
C SER A 335 -16.92 -9.75 20.13
N ARG A 336 -17.54 -10.38 19.12
CA ARG A 336 -18.09 -11.73 19.18
C ARG A 336 -18.24 -12.34 17.78
N SER A 337 -18.00 -13.64 17.68
CA SER A 337 -18.38 -14.43 16.50
C SER A 337 -19.08 -15.70 16.95
N ASP A 338 -20.19 -16.05 16.29
CA ASP A 338 -20.80 -17.37 16.38
C ASP A 338 -19.85 -18.43 15.82
N CYS A 339 -20.10 -19.71 16.11
CA CYS A 339 -19.36 -20.77 15.43
C CYS A 339 -20.08 -22.09 15.23
N THR A 340 -19.66 -22.77 14.17
CA THR A 340 -20.09 -24.14 13.81
C THR A 340 -18.93 -25.11 13.99
N GLN A 341 -19.22 -26.25 14.59
CA GLN A 341 -18.34 -27.41 14.61
C GLN A 341 -18.95 -28.54 13.77
N VAL A 342 -18.09 -29.45 13.32
CA VAL A 342 -18.49 -30.69 12.65
C VAL A 342 -18.47 -31.84 13.65
N ASP A 343 -19.55 -32.58 13.73
CA ASP A 343 -19.64 -33.86 14.43
C ASP A 343 -19.82 -34.95 13.36
N LEU A 344 -19.05 -36.03 13.40
CA LEU A 344 -19.07 -37.02 12.32
C LEU A 344 -18.94 -38.47 12.79
N VAL A 345 -19.43 -39.37 11.95
CA VAL A 345 -19.23 -40.81 12.07
C VAL A 345 -18.56 -41.32 10.80
N GLU A 346 -17.37 -41.89 10.97
CA GLU A 346 -16.60 -42.51 9.89
C GLU A 346 -16.70 -44.02 9.93
N THR A 347 -16.71 -44.61 8.73
CA THR A 347 -16.66 -46.05 8.56
C THR A 347 -15.43 -46.44 7.76
N ILE A 348 -14.56 -47.24 8.37
CA ILE A 348 -13.29 -47.66 7.79
C ILE A 348 -13.33 -49.14 7.44
N LYS A 349 -12.79 -49.47 6.25
CA LYS A 349 -12.57 -50.83 5.82
C LYS A 349 -11.07 -51.11 5.72
N ILE A 350 -10.62 -52.22 6.30
CA ILE A 350 -9.24 -52.67 6.24
C ILE A 350 -9.12 -54.08 5.67
N VAL A 351 -8.05 -54.31 4.93
CA VAL A 351 -7.69 -55.60 4.34
C VAL A 351 -6.23 -55.87 4.67
N TYR A 352 -5.92 -57.10 5.07
CA TYR A 352 -4.55 -57.57 5.26
C TYR A 352 -4.18 -58.57 4.17
N ASP A 353 -3.15 -58.27 3.39
CA ASP A 353 -2.54 -59.21 2.45
C ASP A 353 -1.43 -59.99 3.15
N SER A 354 -1.67 -61.28 3.41
CA SER A 354 -0.71 -62.16 4.06
C SER A 354 0.50 -62.53 3.21
N ALA A 355 0.43 -62.40 1.88
CA ALA A 355 1.55 -62.71 0.99
C ALA A 355 2.53 -61.55 0.88
N ALA A 356 2.01 -60.31 0.93
CA ALA A 356 2.81 -59.09 0.92
C ALA A 356 3.13 -58.57 2.33
N SER A 357 2.56 -59.16 3.38
CA SER A 357 2.57 -58.64 4.75
C SER A 357 2.19 -57.15 4.80
N ALA A 358 1.06 -56.79 4.19
CA ALA A 358 0.68 -55.40 4.00
C ALA A 358 -0.78 -55.13 4.39
N PHE A 359 -1.02 -53.99 5.03
CA PHE A 359 -2.35 -53.46 5.28
C PHE A 359 -2.77 -52.47 4.20
N THR A 360 -4.00 -52.62 3.71
CA THR A 360 -4.68 -51.65 2.84
C THR A 360 -5.97 -51.22 3.51
N GLY A 361 -6.10 -49.93 3.81
CA GLY A 361 -7.30 -49.33 4.40
C GLY A 361 -7.99 -48.37 3.43
N LYS A 362 -9.31 -48.23 3.55
CA LYS A 362 -10.09 -47.22 2.82
C LYS A 362 -11.24 -46.70 3.69
N LEU A 363 -11.46 -45.39 3.62
CA LEU A 363 -12.66 -44.75 4.16
C LEU A 363 -13.84 -45.00 3.20
N VAL A 364 -14.90 -45.65 3.68
CA VAL A 364 -16.03 -46.10 2.83
C VAL A 364 -17.30 -45.29 3.00
N GLU A 365 -17.54 -44.74 4.19
CA GLU A 365 -18.75 -43.97 4.50
C GLU A 365 -18.39 -42.90 5.53
N VAL A 366 -18.96 -41.71 5.33
CA VAL A 366 -18.83 -40.54 6.21
C VAL A 366 -20.24 -40.01 6.39
N ASP A 367 -20.65 -39.80 7.63
CA ASP A 367 -21.89 -39.12 7.99
C ASP A 367 -21.52 -37.91 8.84
N LEU A 368 -21.76 -36.71 8.32
CA LEU A 368 -21.31 -35.45 8.90
C LEU A 368 -22.51 -34.57 9.25
N THR A 369 -22.53 -34.11 10.51
CA THR A 369 -23.52 -33.21 11.08
C THR A 369 -22.86 -31.89 11.47
N PHE A 370 -23.53 -30.78 11.16
CA PHE A 370 -23.10 -29.44 11.56
C PHE A 370 -23.87 -29.01 12.80
N ASN A 371 -23.16 -28.64 13.86
CA ASN A 371 -23.74 -28.21 15.14
C ASN A 371 -23.08 -26.91 15.61
N ALA A 372 -23.79 -26.14 16.44
CA ALA A 372 -23.18 -25.04 17.15
C ALA A 372 -21.96 -25.55 17.95
N CYS A 373 -20.87 -24.81 17.88
CA CYS A 373 -19.63 -25.15 18.56
C CYS A 373 -19.81 -25.17 20.09
N ARG A 374 -19.11 -26.10 20.75
CA ARG A 374 -19.17 -26.28 22.20
C ARG A 374 -17.97 -25.62 22.87
N GLY A 375 -18.10 -24.35 23.25
CA GLY A 375 -17.04 -23.58 23.92
C GLY A 375 -16.85 -23.94 25.39
N ILE A 376 -15.79 -23.39 26.00
CA ILE A 376 -15.52 -23.57 27.43
C ILE A 376 -16.60 -22.94 28.32
N HIS A 377 -16.75 -23.43 29.55
CA HIS A 377 -17.65 -22.84 30.56
C HIS A 377 -19.11 -22.66 30.10
N ASN A 378 -19.61 -23.55 29.24
CA ASN A 378 -20.94 -23.49 28.63
C ASN A 378 -21.19 -22.25 27.75
N ARG A 379 -20.14 -21.57 27.30
CA ARG A 379 -20.23 -20.55 26.24
C ARG A 379 -20.30 -21.25 24.87
N ASN A 380 -21.44 -21.87 24.59
CA ASN A 380 -21.68 -22.51 23.30
C ASN A 380 -22.01 -21.46 22.25
N ASN A 381 -21.77 -21.77 20.97
CA ASN A 381 -21.95 -20.85 19.85
C ASN A 381 -21.10 -19.56 19.98
N ASP A 382 -19.83 -19.71 20.34
CA ASP A 382 -18.89 -18.61 20.57
C ASP A 382 -17.49 -19.04 20.14
N LEU A 383 -16.98 -18.42 19.08
CA LEU A 383 -15.71 -18.80 18.44
C LEU A 383 -14.53 -18.59 19.37
N TYR A 384 -14.49 -17.49 20.11
CA TYR A 384 -13.44 -17.24 21.08
C TYR A 384 -13.42 -18.33 22.16
N ALA A 385 -14.59 -18.66 22.73
CA ALA A 385 -14.69 -19.70 23.75
C ALA A 385 -14.40 -21.11 23.21
N TYR A 386 -14.69 -21.37 21.94
CA TYR A 386 -14.35 -22.63 21.27
C TYR A 386 -12.86 -22.74 20.99
N MET A 387 -12.22 -21.68 20.51
CA MET A 387 -10.76 -21.65 20.34
C MET A 387 -10.03 -21.79 21.67
N ALA A 388 -10.54 -21.17 22.74
CA ALA A 388 -10.00 -21.35 24.09
C ALA A 388 -10.06 -22.83 24.53
N LYS A 389 -11.13 -23.55 24.15
CA LYS A 389 -11.25 -24.99 24.43
C LYS A 389 -10.16 -25.79 23.72
N LEU A 390 -9.97 -25.56 22.41
CA LEU A 390 -8.92 -26.21 21.62
C LEU A 390 -7.53 -25.92 22.18
N PHE A 391 -7.27 -24.67 22.60
CA PHE A 391 -6.03 -24.29 23.28
C PHE A 391 -5.80 -25.10 24.57
N TYR A 392 -6.80 -25.20 25.46
CA TYR A 392 -6.67 -25.98 26.69
C TYR A 392 -6.55 -27.50 26.45
N GLN A 393 -7.04 -27.99 25.31
CA GLN A 393 -6.87 -29.39 24.88
C GLN A 393 -5.48 -29.67 24.28
N GLY A 394 -4.70 -28.62 23.98
CA GLY A 394 -3.39 -28.73 23.33
C GLY A 394 -3.44 -28.75 21.80
N ASP A 395 -4.62 -28.50 21.22
CA ASP A 395 -4.86 -28.49 19.78
C ASP A 395 -4.44 -27.17 19.11
N LEU A 396 -4.31 -26.09 19.88
CA LEU A 396 -3.80 -24.79 19.44
C LEU A 396 -2.60 -24.34 20.26
N THR A 397 -1.71 -23.59 19.64
CA THR A 397 -0.56 -22.97 20.33
C THR A 397 -0.97 -21.66 21.03
N PRO A 398 -0.19 -21.18 22.02
CA PRO A 398 -0.46 -19.89 22.68
C PRO A 398 -0.48 -18.71 21.71
N SER A 399 0.36 -18.70 20.67
CA SER A 399 0.39 -17.62 19.68
C SER A 399 -0.87 -17.60 18.83
N GLN A 400 -1.33 -18.76 18.36
CA GLN A 400 -2.56 -18.89 17.56
C GLN A 400 -3.78 -18.37 18.32
N PHE A 401 -3.91 -18.77 19.59
CA PHE A 401 -5.01 -18.30 20.43
C PHE A 401 -4.87 -16.81 20.79
N GLY A 402 -3.66 -16.33 21.05
CA GLY A 402 -3.39 -14.93 21.37
C GLY A 402 -3.75 -13.98 20.22
N GLU A 403 -3.34 -14.31 19.01
CA GLU A 403 -3.63 -13.54 17.79
C GLU A 403 -5.13 -13.52 17.49
N ALA A 404 -5.79 -14.69 17.49
CA ALA A 404 -7.24 -14.76 17.32
C ALA A 404 -8.00 -14.00 18.42
N GLY A 405 -7.48 -13.98 19.65
CA GLY A 405 -8.07 -13.24 20.77
C GLY A 405 -7.89 -11.72 20.72
N GLN A 406 -6.95 -11.22 19.92
CA GLN A 406 -6.84 -9.79 19.61
C GLN A 406 -7.88 -9.35 18.58
N ILE A 407 -8.30 -10.27 17.71
CA ILE A 407 -9.28 -10.01 16.64
C ILE A 407 -10.71 -10.25 17.15
N ILE A 408 -10.91 -11.27 17.99
CA ILE A 408 -12.20 -11.59 18.62
C ILE A 408 -12.10 -11.20 20.09
N THR A 409 -12.40 -9.94 20.39
CA THR A 409 -12.00 -9.25 21.63
C THR A 409 -12.86 -9.57 22.84
N ASN A 410 -13.97 -10.29 22.66
CA ASN A 410 -14.87 -10.70 23.74
C ASN A 410 -15.39 -9.51 24.56
N THR A 411 -16.02 -8.52 23.87
CA THR A 411 -16.80 -7.34 24.36
C THR A 411 -16.10 -5.98 24.58
N ASN A 412 -14.84 -5.79 24.20
CA ASN A 412 -14.12 -4.53 24.49
C ASN A 412 -13.70 -3.75 23.23
N CYS A 413 -14.66 -3.40 22.38
CA CYS A 413 -14.37 -2.72 21.12
C CYS A 413 -13.71 -1.35 21.30
N GLU A 414 -14.09 -0.54 22.31
CA GLU A 414 -13.47 0.78 22.53
C GLU A 414 -11.96 0.66 22.79
N GLU A 415 -11.56 -0.28 23.65
CA GLU A 415 -10.14 -0.51 23.93
C GLU A 415 -9.41 -1.12 22.73
N ALA A 416 -10.07 -2.04 22.02
CA ALA A 416 -9.50 -2.67 20.83
C ALA A 416 -9.26 -1.64 19.71
N THR A 417 -10.23 -0.77 19.43
CA THR A 417 -10.10 0.32 18.46
C THR A 417 -9.02 1.30 18.87
N ARG A 418 -8.94 1.66 20.17
CA ARG A 418 -7.86 2.50 20.69
C ARG A 418 -6.49 1.87 20.51
N MET A 419 -6.36 0.57 20.75
CA MET A 419 -5.11 -0.16 20.54
C MET A 419 -4.76 -0.24 19.05
N GLY A 420 -5.73 -0.55 18.19
CA GLY A 420 -5.54 -0.59 16.74
C GLY A 420 -5.08 0.75 16.15
N LEU A 421 -5.70 1.86 16.59
CA LEU A 421 -5.23 3.20 16.22
C LEU A 421 -3.80 3.46 16.70
N GLN A 422 -3.46 3.05 17.93
CA GLN A 422 -2.10 3.23 18.47
C GLN A 422 -1.04 2.41 17.73
N GLU A 423 -1.37 1.18 17.30
CA GLU A 423 -0.49 0.35 16.47
C GLU A 423 -0.18 1.05 15.13
N LYS A 424 -1.15 1.76 14.57
CA LYS A 424 -1.00 2.60 13.36
C LYS A 424 -0.36 3.98 13.64
N GLY A 425 0.05 4.26 14.89
CA GLY A 425 0.61 5.55 15.28
C GLY A 425 -0.40 6.69 15.40
N LEU A 426 -1.70 6.39 15.29
CA LEU A 426 -2.81 7.34 15.34
C LEU A 426 -3.24 7.59 16.79
N MET A 427 -3.25 8.85 17.22
CA MET A 427 -3.68 9.26 18.57
C MET A 427 -4.45 10.57 18.52
N PRO A 428 -5.57 10.74 19.25
CA PRO A 428 -6.47 11.87 19.02
C PRO A 428 -5.76 13.24 19.02
N GLY A 429 -5.98 13.99 17.92
CA GLY A 429 -5.46 15.33 17.65
C GLY A 429 -6.47 16.43 17.95
N PHE A 430 -6.21 17.64 17.47
CA PHE A 430 -7.15 18.77 17.50
C PHE A 430 -7.55 19.13 16.08
N ASP A 431 -8.55 20.01 15.94
CA ASP A 431 -8.95 20.63 14.69
C ASP A 431 -8.78 22.14 14.90
N HIS A 432 -8.22 22.84 13.92
CA HIS A 432 -8.00 24.28 13.97
C HIS A 432 -8.49 24.99 12.72
N PHE A 433 -8.86 26.25 12.88
CA PHE A 433 -9.20 27.12 11.77
C PHE A 433 -7.95 27.49 10.98
N VAL A 434 -7.80 26.91 9.79
CA VAL A 434 -6.68 27.16 8.87
C VAL A 434 -6.55 28.64 8.49
N ASP A 435 -7.62 29.42 8.57
CA ASP A 435 -7.59 30.87 8.30
C ASP A 435 -7.03 31.70 9.46
N GLU A 436 -6.81 31.10 10.64
CA GLU A 436 -6.36 31.80 11.85
C GLU A 436 -5.09 31.21 12.46
N TRP A 437 -4.89 29.90 12.31
CA TRP A 437 -3.84 29.16 12.99
C TRP A 437 -3.03 28.37 11.98
N THR A 438 -1.72 28.38 12.18
CA THR A 438 -0.79 27.56 11.42
C THR A 438 -0.10 26.58 12.34
N LEU A 439 -0.21 25.30 12.03
CA LEU A 439 0.50 24.26 12.77
C LEU A 439 2.01 24.38 12.55
N VAL A 440 2.77 24.54 13.63
CA VAL A 440 4.23 24.71 13.57
C VAL A 440 4.99 23.52 14.16
N ALA A 441 4.39 22.76 15.07
CA ALA A 441 5.02 21.58 15.65
C ALA A 441 4.01 20.69 16.39
N GLY A 442 4.28 19.40 16.41
CA GLY A 442 3.55 18.43 17.25
C GLY A 442 2.49 17.65 16.50
N ARG A 443 1.53 17.11 17.25
CA ARG A 443 0.54 16.15 16.73
C ARG A 443 -0.80 16.81 16.49
N ASP A 444 -1.24 16.78 15.24
CA ASP A 444 -2.53 17.30 14.79
C ASP A 444 -3.27 16.25 13.97
N GLU A 445 -4.61 16.28 13.95
CA GLU A 445 -5.43 15.37 13.14
C GLU A 445 -5.03 13.87 13.17
N LEU A 446 -4.77 13.33 14.37
CA LEU A 446 -4.31 11.95 14.59
C LEU A 446 -2.86 11.63 14.17
N ALA A 447 -2.10 12.56 13.55
CA ALA A 447 -0.74 12.33 13.04
C ALA A 447 0.32 13.27 13.65
N TYR A 448 1.59 12.87 13.61
CA TYR A 448 2.71 13.76 13.99
C TYR A 448 3.17 14.56 12.76
N HIS A 449 2.98 15.87 12.78
CA HIS A 449 3.41 16.74 11.71
C HIS A 449 4.89 17.11 11.86
N GLY A 450 5.54 17.37 10.72
CA GLY A 450 6.90 17.88 10.71
C GLY A 450 6.98 19.24 11.39
N ASN A 451 8.01 19.45 12.21
CA ASN A 451 8.20 20.70 12.93
C ASN A 451 8.82 21.76 12.02
N TYR A 452 8.28 22.97 12.03
CA TYR A 452 8.87 24.13 11.39
C TYR A 452 10.32 24.31 11.86
N GLY A 453 11.18 24.67 10.91
CA GLY A 453 12.51 25.19 11.18
C GLY A 453 12.46 26.57 11.83
N LYS A 454 13.63 27.08 12.23
CA LYS A 454 13.77 28.42 12.80
C LYS A 454 13.23 29.47 11.84
N VAL A 455 13.61 29.44 10.56
CA VAL A 455 13.27 30.52 9.60
C VAL A 455 11.76 30.59 9.35
N ALA A 456 11.14 29.44 9.04
CA ALA A 456 9.71 29.36 8.82
C ALA A 456 8.91 29.78 10.05
N PHE A 457 9.35 29.36 11.25
CA PHE A 457 8.71 29.73 12.50
C PHE A 457 8.84 31.22 12.82
N GLU A 458 10.02 31.82 12.63
CA GLU A 458 10.23 33.25 12.86
C GLU A 458 9.39 34.11 11.89
N LYS A 459 9.28 33.70 10.62
CA LYS A 459 8.41 34.36 9.65
C LYS A 459 6.94 34.26 10.06
N ALA A 460 6.46 33.07 10.45
CA ALA A 460 5.10 32.89 10.93
C ALA A 460 4.80 33.75 12.17
N MET A 461 5.74 33.82 13.12
CA MET A 461 5.60 34.66 14.32
C MET A 461 5.58 36.16 13.99
N ALA A 462 6.37 36.60 13.00
CA ALA A 462 6.41 37.98 12.56
C ALA A 462 5.12 38.40 11.83
N GLU A 463 4.54 37.52 11.03
CA GLU A 463 3.27 37.77 10.34
C GLU A 463 2.07 37.78 11.31
N GLY A 464 2.11 36.95 12.35
CA GLY A 464 1.12 36.95 13.44
C GLY A 464 1.32 38.04 14.50
N ALA A 465 2.25 38.98 14.28
CA ALA A 465 2.53 40.05 15.22
C ALA A 465 1.65 41.28 14.98
N ASP A 466 1.10 41.85 16.05
CA ASP A 466 0.46 43.16 16.04
C ASP A 466 1.13 44.06 17.09
N ALA A 467 2.08 44.86 16.60
CA ALA A 467 2.79 45.83 17.44
C ALA A 467 1.87 46.92 18.00
N ALA A 468 0.74 47.22 17.34
CA ALA A 468 -0.24 48.18 17.84
C ALA A 468 -1.07 47.60 18.99
N ALA A 469 -1.40 46.31 18.91
CA ALA A 469 -1.98 45.54 20.02
C ALA A 469 -0.92 45.13 21.08
N GLY A 470 0.37 45.37 20.82
CA GLY A 470 1.47 45.18 21.76
C GLY A 470 1.96 43.74 21.90
N HIS A 471 1.79 42.90 20.88
CA HIS A 471 2.39 41.56 20.83
C HIS A 471 3.25 41.34 19.57
N HIS A 472 4.25 40.47 19.71
CA HIS A 472 5.15 40.07 18.64
C HIS A 472 4.91 38.61 18.22
N GLY A 473 3.63 38.27 18.06
CA GLY A 473 3.16 36.91 17.76
C GLY A 473 2.56 36.19 18.97
N ILE A 474 1.62 35.28 18.68
CA ILE A 474 0.93 34.44 19.67
C ILE A 474 1.09 32.98 19.27
N ILE A 475 1.46 32.15 20.25
CA ILE A 475 1.59 30.70 20.08
C ILE A 475 0.48 30.03 20.88
N ARG A 476 -0.33 29.20 20.24
CA ARG A 476 -1.32 28.35 20.90
C ARG A 476 -0.74 26.96 21.12
N ARG A 477 -0.88 26.42 22.33
CA ARG A 477 -0.50 25.05 22.66
C ARG A 477 -1.73 24.28 23.10
N VAL A 478 -2.04 23.22 22.38
CA VAL A 478 -3.15 22.30 22.72
C VAL A 478 -2.60 20.99 23.28
N CYS A 479 -3.32 20.38 24.23
CA CYS A 479 -2.91 19.13 24.86
C CYS A 479 -4.10 18.34 25.42
N GLN A 480 -4.54 17.30 24.72
CA GLN A 480 -5.76 16.57 25.06
C GLN A 480 -5.66 15.88 26.43
N GLY A 481 -4.51 15.24 26.70
CA GLY A 481 -4.24 14.54 27.95
C GLY A 481 -3.77 15.43 29.12
N CYS A 482 -3.85 16.75 28.99
CA CYS A 482 -3.50 17.69 30.05
C CYS A 482 -4.67 17.93 31.02
N ALA A 483 -4.39 18.56 32.16
CA ALA A 483 -5.42 19.05 33.08
C ALA A 483 -6.34 20.06 32.35
N PRO A 484 -7.63 20.21 32.73
CA PRO A 484 -8.58 21.06 32.01
C PRO A 484 -8.10 22.50 31.76
N SER A 485 -7.39 23.11 32.72
CA SER A 485 -6.81 24.45 32.57
C SER A 485 -5.61 24.54 31.62
N HIS A 486 -5.05 23.41 31.20
CA HIS A 486 -3.82 23.27 30.40
C HIS A 486 -4.05 22.56 29.08
N GLN A 487 -5.32 22.31 28.72
CA GLN A 487 -5.70 21.71 27.44
C GLN A 487 -5.54 22.70 26.28
N ASP A 488 -5.72 24.00 26.53
CA ASP A 488 -5.50 25.08 25.56
C ASP A 488 -4.82 26.27 26.26
N ILE A 489 -3.66 26.68 25.76
CA ILE A 489 -2.82 27.71 26.38
C ILE A 489 -2.29 28.64 25.30
N PHE A 490 -2.42 29.94 25.53
CA PHE A 490 -1.93 30.96 24.61
C PHE A 490 -0.70 31.65 25.21
N TYR A 491 0.42 31.54 24.52
CA TYR A 491 1.65 32.25 24.80
C TYR A 491 1.67 33.55 24.00
N ARG A 492 1.66 34.68 24.70
CA ARG A 492 1.78 36.01 24.11
C ARG A 492 3.22 36.47 24.19
N ARG A 493 3.83 36.78 23.03
CA ARG A 493 5.18 37.35 22.97
C ARG A 493 5.11 38.88 23.15
N LEU A 494 5.89 39.42 24.10
CA LEU A 494 5.92 40.85 24.45
C LEU A 494 7.11 41.60 23.82
N THR A 495 8.15 40.89 23.37
CA THR A 495 9.34 41.48 22.75
C THR A 495 9.65 40.81 21.40
N PRO A 496 10.31 41.49 20.45
CA PRO A 496 10.75 40.84 19.21
C PRO A 496 11.67 39.64 19.48
N ILE A 497 11.64 38.64 18.60
CA ILE A 497 12.56 37.50 18.64
C ILE A 497 13.94 37.98 18.14
N PRO A 498 15.04 37.76 18.87
CA PRO A 498 16.38 38.09 18.36
C PRO A 498 16.73 37.22 17.16
N THR A 499 17.31 37.82 16.11
CA THR A 499 17.59 37.14 14.84
C THR A 499 18.94 36.41 14.79
N GLU A 500 19.94 36.87 15.57
CA GLU A 500 21.29 36.32 15.55
C GLU A 500 21.51 35.17 16.55
N ASN A 501 21.97 34.01 16.05
CA ASN A 501 22.40 32.85 16.85
C ASN A 501 21.35 32.28 17.83
N VAL A 502 20.06 32.52 17.60
CA VAL A 502 18.95 31.98 18.39
C VAL A 502 18.14 30.99 17.53
N ASN A 503 17.64 29.92 18.14
CA ASN A 503 16.65 29.02 17.54
C ASN A 503 15.46 28.90 18.50
N PHE A 504 14.57 29.90 18.46
CA PHE A 504 13.53 30.08 19.47
C PHE A 504 12.54 28.90 19.53
N ILE A 505 12.17 28.33 18.37
CA ILE A 505 11.29 27.15 18.33
C ILE A 505 11.95 25.93 18.97
N SER A 506 13.22 25.67 18.68
CA SER A 506 13.95 24.57 19.32
C SER A 506 14.07 24.79 20.83
N ASP A 507 14.29 26.03 21.25
CA ASP A 507 14.32 26.40 22.67
C ASP A 507 12.95 26.24 23.36
N LEU A 508 11.84 26.39 22.64
CA LEU A 508 10.49 26.18 23.15
C LEU A 508 10.11 24.69 23.29
N LEU A 509 10.66 23.82 22.43
CA LEU A 509 10.26 22.42 22.32
C LEU A 509 11.21 21.43 23.01
N TYR A 510 12.51 21.73 23.10
CA TYR A 510 13.54 20.73 23.42
C TYR A 510 14.43 21.03 24.64
N THR A 511 14.47 22.27 25.15
CA THR A 511 15.39 22.66 26.24
C THR A 511 14.70 23.32 27.43
N SER A 512 15.16 22.98 28.62
CA SER A 512 14.73 23.56 29.90
C SER A 512 15.63 24.68 30.40
N ALA A 513 16.60 25.10 29.57
CA ALA A 513 17.52 26.18 29.91
C ALA A 513 16.79 27.52 29.89
N LYS A 514 16.94 28.31 30.96
CA LYS A 514 16.51 29.71 30.96
C LYS A 514 17.34 30.49 29.92
N ARG A 515 16.65 31.20 29.02
CA ARG A 515 17.26 32.10 28.03
C ARG A 515 17.07 33.56 28.45
N ASP A 516 18.02 34.40 28.07
CA ASP A 516 18.01 35.84 28.33
C ASP A 516 17.02 36.62 27.45
N TYR A 517 16.54 36.01 26.37
CA TYR A 517 15.51 36.54 25.47
C TYR A 517 14.12 35.87 25.62
N ASN A 518 13.95 35.04 26.66
CA ASN A 518 12.68 34.36 26.95
C ASN A 518 12.37 34.39 28.46
N ILE A 519 12.20 35.60 28.99
CA ILE A 519 12.02 35.86 30.42
C ILE A 519 10.53 36.05 30.75
N TRP A 520 10.02 35.28 31.72
CA TRP A 520 8.64 35.39 32.21
C TRP A 520 8.33 36.81 32.70
N GLY A 521 7.22 37.38 32.22
CA GLY A 521 6.77 38.74 32.58
C GLY A 521 7.60 39.87 31.98
N VAL A 522 8.60 39.56 31.14
CA VAL A 522 9.40 40.54 30.39
C VAL A 522 9.22 40.30 28.89
N ASP A 523 9.48 39.07 28.43
CA ASP A 523 9.38 38.68 27.03
C ASP A 523 8.08 37.95 26.69
N PHE A 524 7.36 37.40 27.68
CA PHE A 524 6.10 36.69 27.44
C PHE A 524 5.16 36.61 28.64
N SER A 525 3.89 36.36 28.34
CA SER A 525 2.83 35.95 29.27
C SER A 525 2.04 34.74 28.75
N LEU A 526 1.34 34.04 29.63
CA LEU A 526 0.44 32.93 29.28
C LEU A 526 -1.01 33.32 29.59
N HIS A 527 -1.95 32.87 28.76
CA HIS A 527 -3.37 33.20 28.84
C HIS A 527 -4.23 31.96 28.57
N SER A 528 -5.47 31.97 29.08
CA SER A 528 -6.44 30.87 28.90
C SER A 528 -7.35 31.04 27.68
N SER A 529 -7.39 32.24 27.10
CA SER A 529 -8.18 32.52 25.91
C SER A 529 -7.35 33.32 24.90
N TYR A 530 -7.75 33.23 23.63
CA TYR A 530 -7.13 33.98 22.55
C TYR A 530 -7.36 35.49 22.71
N ASP A 531 -8.58 35.91 23.06
CA ASP A 531 -8.92 37.33 23.29
C ASP A 531 -8.08 37.96 24.43
N ASP A 532 -7.86 37.22 25.52
CA ASP A 532 -6.96 37.64 26.60
C ASP A 532 -5.51 37.73 26.11
N ALA A 533 -5.08 36.80 25.25
CA ALA A 533 -3.73 36.80 24.70
C ALA A 533 -3.50 37.95 23.71
N VAL A 534 -4.53 38.43 22.99
CA VAL A 534 -4.45 39.59 22.08
C VAL A 534 -4.52 40.91 22.82
N SER A 535 -5.38 41.02 23.84
CA SER A 535 -5.50 42.22 24.68
C SER A 535 -4.39 42.36 25.74
N GLY A 536 -3.81 41.24 26.17
CA GLY A 536 -2.91 41.17 27.33
C GLY A 536 -3.63 41.07 28.67
N ASP A 537 -4.96 40.86 28.67
CA ASP A 537 -5.77 40.74 29.89
C ASP A 537 -5.59 39.39 30.57
N ASN A 538 -5.88 39.33 31.88
CA ASN A 538 -5.90 38.10 32.69
C ASN A 538 -4.69 37.16 32.51
N PRO A 539 -3.43 37.64 32.60
CA PRO A 539 -2.27 36.78 32.48
C PRO A 539 -2.23 35.75 33.62
N TRP A 540 -1.78 34.54 33.29
CA TRP A 540 -1.59 33.47 34.26
C TRP A 540 -0.63 33.89 35.37
N LEU A 541 -0.77 33.23 36.53
CA LEU A 541 0.09 33.43 37.67
C LEU A 541 0.97 32.19 37.88
N CYS A 542 2.17 32.39 38.40
CA CYS A 542 3.09 31.31 38.72
C CYS A 542 3.27 31.16 40.23
N PRO A 543 3.48 29.93 40.74
CA PRO A 543 3.80 29.69 42.14
C PRO A 543 4.97 30.56 42.61
N ASN A 544 4.78 31.31 43.70
CA ASN A 544 5.77 32.26 44.24
C ASN A 544 6.21 33.38 43.27
N GLY A 545 5.43 33.64 42.21
CA GLY A 545 5.76 34.65 41.19
C GLY A 545 6.96 34.26 40.32
N GLN A 546 7.34 32.97 40.27
CA GLN A 546 8.49 32.51 39.50
C GLN A 546 8.10 31.40 38.52
N PHE A 547 8.49 31.58 37.26
CA PHE A 547 8.32 30.57 36.22
C PHE A 547 9.38 29.47 36.33
N ASP A 548 8.95 28.21 36.38
CA ASP A 548 9.84 27.05 36.46
C ASP A 548 10.27 26.59 35.06
N TYR A 549 11.40 27.10 34.57
CA TYR A 549 11.97 26.73 33.26
C TYR A 549 12.30 25.23 33.11
N GLY A 550 12.37 24.48 34.22
CA GLY A 550 12.47 23.02 34.20
C GLY A 550 11.20 22.34 33.64
N ASN A 551 10.07 23.03 33.63
CA ASN A 551 8.79 22.59 33.09
C ASN A 551 8.47 23.42 31.85
N ILE A 552 9.10 23.06 30.73
CA ILE A 552 9.05 23.77 29.45
C ILE A 552 7.64 24.21 29.07
N PHE A 553 7.54 25.41 28.50
CA PHE A 553 6.33 26.13 28.09
C PHE A 553 5.39 26.59 29.22
N VAL A 554 5.02 25.71 30.16
CA VAL A 554 3.96 25.99 31.16
C VAL A 554 4.47 26.49 32.51
N GLY A 555 5.73 26.22 32.86
CA GLY A 555 6.37 26.76 34.07
C GLY A 555 5.75 26.35 35.40
N ARG A 556 4.88 25.32 35.42
CA ARG A 556 3.96 24.97 36.53
C ARG A 556 2.99 26.09 36.94
N CYS A 557 2.79 27.05 36.05
CA CYS A 557 1.87 28.16 36.22
C CYS A 557 0.44 27.73 35.89
N SER A 558 -0.54 28.49 36.38
CA SER A 558 -1.96 28.26 36.14
C SER A 558 -2.73 29.58 36.21
N PRO A 559 -4.00 29.62 35.74
CA PRO A 559 -4.82 30.82 35.84
C PRO A 559 -4.98 31.33 37.29
N SER A 560 -5.03 30.40 38.27
CA SER A 560 -5.18 30.74 39.69
C SER A 560 -3.87 31.01 40.42
N GLY A 561 -2.72 30.69 39.81
CA GLY A 561 -1.39 30.74 40.46
C GLY A 561 -1.06 29.50 41.29
N GLU A 562 -1.98 28.53 41.37
CA GLU A 562 -1.72 27.24 42.01
C GLU A 562 -0.73 26.41 41.18
N ARG A 563 0.08 25.60 41.87
CA ARG A 563 1.07 24.74 41.22
C ARG A 563 0.39 23.52 40.58
N VAL A 564 0.46 23.42 39.26
CA VAL A 564 0.02 22.24 38.51
C VAL A 564 1.23 21.51 37.94
N ASN A 565 1.38 20.23 38.28
CA ASN A 565 2.52 19.40 37.86
C ASN A 565 2.19 18.60 36.59
N ASN A 566 3.23 18.08 35.92
CA ASN A 566 3.11 17.13 34.80
C ASN A 566 2.33 17.66 33.59
N GLN A 567 2.43 18.96 33.29
CA GLN A 567 1.77 19.60 32.13
C GLN A 567 2.76 20.06 31.04
N HIS A 568 4.07 19.82 31.22
CA HIS A 568 5.08 20.23 30.24
C HIS A 568 5.13 19.29 29.03
N SER A 569 5.67 19.78 27.92
CA SER A 569 5.66 19.10 26.62
C SER A 569 7.01 19.21 25.93
N ARG A 570 7.98 18.43 26.44
CA ARG A 570 9.32 18.34 25.86
C ARG A 570 9.37 17.21 24.84
N PHE A 571 9.74 17.52 23.61
CA PHE A 571 9.59 16.60 22.48
C PHE A 571 10.66 15.49 22.42
N ASN A 572 11.74 15.61 23.21
CA ASN A 572 12.77 14.58 23.32
C ASN A 572 12.75 13.80 24.65
N ASP A 573 11.65 13.90 25.42
CA ASP A 573 11.47 13.25 26.72
C ASP A 573 10.24 12.33 26.74
N TYR A 574 10.39 11.16 26.15
CA TYR A 574 9.33 10.19 25.86
C TYR A 574 8.72 9.49 27.09
N GLY A 575 9.21 9.75 28.30
CA GLY A 575 8.72 9.09 29.53
C GLY A 575 8.07 10.01 30.57
N HIS A 576 8.27 11.33 30.47
CA HIS A 576 7.88 12.26 31.53
C HIS A 576 7.10 13.49 31.03
N SER A 577 7.13 13.77 29.73
CA SER A 577 6.40 14.86 29.08
C SER A 577 5.07 14.42 28.47
N LYS A 578 4.18 15.38 28.23
CA LYS A 578 2.94 15.15 27.47
C LYS A 578 3.27 14.95 25.99
N ALA A 579 2.84 13.81 25.44
CA ALA A 579 3.11 13.42 24.06
C ALA A 579 2.03 13.88 23.06
N ASN A 580 0.79 14.10 23.51
CA ASN A 580 -0.34 14.53 22.66
C ASN A 580 -0.44 16.05 22.70
N VAL A 581 0.50 16.74 22.05
CA VAL A 581 0.61 18.20 22.08
C VAL A 581 0.87 18.72 20.69
N ALA A 582 0.15 19.77 20.30
CA ALA A 582 0.41 20.57 19.12
C ALA A 582 0.61 22.03 19.47
N TYR A 583 1.37 22.70 18.63
CA TYR A 583 1.72 24.10 18.71
C TYR A 583 1.32 24.79 17.42
N TYR A 584 0.61 25.90 17.54
CA TYR A 584 0.18 26.74 16.44
C TYR A 584 0.65 28.16 16.61
N VAL A 585 0.83 28.88 15.52
CA VAL A 585 1.06 30.32 15.50
C VAL A 585 -0.17 31.02 14.93
N ASN A 586 -0.50 32.18 15.49
CA ASN A 586 -1.67 32.97 15.10
C ASN A 586 -1.47 33.69 13.75
N LYS A 587 -1.59 32.93 12.66
CA LYS A 587 -1.68 33.44 11.29
C LYS A 587 -2.34 32.36 10.40
N ALA A 588 -2.99 32.78 9.32
CA ALA A 588 -3.64 31.89 8.34
C ALA A 588 -2.65 30.99 7.62
N GLU A 589 -2.87 29.67 7.51
CA GLU A 589 -1.97 28.72 6.84
C GLU A 589 -1.49 29.19 5.47
N SER A 590 -2.35 29.83 4.68
CA SER A 590 -2.00 30.42 3.38
C SER A 590 -0.94 31.53 3.38
N SER A 591 -0.65 32.14 4.54
CA SER A 591 0.35 33.22 4.68
C SER A 591 1.74 32.67 5.07
N GLY A 592 2.86 33.29 4.72
CA GLY A 592 4.19 32.83 5.17
C GLY A 592 4.76 31.64 4.41
N LEU A 593 5.89 31.13 4.90
CA LEU A 593 6.65 30.05 4.25
C LEU A 593 5.99 28.69 4.51
N GLN A 594 5.50 28.05 3.44
CA GLN A 594 4.86 26.74 3.49
C GLN A 594 5.90 25.62 3.55
N LEU A 595 5.52 24.53 4.21
CA LEU A 595 6.29 23.30 4.15
C LEU A 595 6.12 22.66 2.77
N GLU A 596 7.23 22.32 2.13
CA GLU A 596 7.23 21.46 0.95
C GLU A 596 7.21 20.00 1.40
N THR A 597 6.13 19.31 1.07
CA THR A 597 5.97 17.87 1.33
C THR A 597 6.32 17.02 0.11
N GLU A 598 6.23 17.58 -1.09
CA GLU A 598 6.60 16.90 -2.33
C GLU A 598 8.13 16.72 -2.39
N GLY A 599 8.58 15.52 -2.78
CA GLY A 599 10.00 15.16 -2.86
C GLY A 599 10.68 14.89 -1.50
N LEU A 600 10.09 15.28 -0.37
CA LEU A 600 10.66 15.00 0.95
C LEU A 600 10.30 13.61 1.45
N THR A 601 11.31 12.75 1.58
CA THR A 601 11.21 11.44 2.22
C THR A 601 11.97 11.43 3.54
N VAL A 602 11.31 11.05 4.63
CA VAL A 602 11.94 10.84 5.94
C VAL A 602 12.25 9.35 6.10
N LEU A 603 13.52 8.98 5.95
CA LEU A 603 14.00 7.61 6.08
C LEU A 603 14.20 7.27 7.55
N LYS A 604 13.53 6.20 8.03
CA LYS A 604 13.53 5.74 9.42
C LYS A 604 13.91 4.26 9.48
N GLY A 605 15.20 3.96 9.59
CA GLY A 605 15.69 2.58 9.63
C GLY A 605 15.36 1.85 10.92
N LYS A 606 16.20 2.03 11.94
CA LYS A 606 16.02 1.44 13.30
C LYS A 606 15.92 2.48 14.40
N GLY A 607 15.87 3.75 14.01
CA GLY A 607 15.92 4.89 14.92
C GLY A 607 14.72 5.81 14.77
N TRP A 608 15.00 7.09 14.99
CA TRP A 608 14.03 8.16 14.84
C TRP A 608 14.61 9.13 13.80
N ALA A 609 13.77 9.62 12.91
CA ALA A 609 14.09 10.67 11.97
C ALA A 609 12.84 11.54 11.76
N THR A 610 13.06 12.83 11.53
CA THR A 610 12.02 13.79 11.14
C THR A 610 12.65 14.77 10.16
N GLY A 611 11.84 15.30 9.25
CA GLY A 611 12.28 16.29 8.28
C GLY A 611 11.13 17.20 7.90
N THR A 612 11.45 18.46 7.64
CA THR A 612 10.59 19.40 6.93
C THR A 612 11.47 20.21 5.99
N VAL A 613 10.92 20.55 4.83
CA VAL A 613 11.57 21.40 3.84
C VAL A 613 10.71 22.63 3.67
N VAL A 614 11.38 23.77 3.49
CA VAL A 614 10.75 25.04 3.17
C VAL A 614 11.60 25.70 2.11
N ARG A 615 10.98 26.17 1.04
CA ARG A 615 11.66 26.95 0.00
C ARG A 615 11.19 28.39 0.04
N ASP A 616 12.14 29.31 0.00
CA ASP A 616 11.84 30.73 -0.16
C ASP A 616 11.54 31.03 -1.63
N PRO A 617 10.32 31.48 -1.98
CA PRO A 617 9.98 31.77 -3.38
C PRO A 617 10.75 32.97 -3.93
N ASP A 618 11.25 33.88 -3.07
CA ASP A 618 11.93 35.10 -3.51
C ASP A 618 13.42 34.86 -3.80
N THR A 619 14.06 33.92 -3.09
CA THR A 619 15.50 33.66 -3.18
C THR A 619 15.87 32.25 -3.64
N ASP A 620 14.87 31.39 -3.87
CA ASP A 620 15.01 29.95 -4.15
C ASP A 620 15.88 29.21 -3.11
N THR A 621 15.94 29.74 -1.89
CA THR A 621 16.74 29.18 -0.81
C THR A 621 15.96 28.08 -0.10
N ILE A 622 16.58 26.93 0.08
CA ILE A 622 15.94 25.76 0.70
C ILE A 622 16.40 25.66 2.16
N TYR A 623 15.45 25.69 3.08
CA TYR A 623 15.66 25.44 4.50
C TYR A 623 15.17 24.03 4.84
N MET A 624 16.10 23.16 5.21
CA MET A 624 15.76 21.81 5.65
C MET A 624 15.97 21.72 7.16
N ASN A 625 14.88 21.48 7.90
CA ASN A 625 14.93 21.18 9.32
C ASN A 625 14.76 19.68 9.52
N ALA A 626 15.81 19.02 9.97
CA ALA A 626 15.78 17.58 10.11
C ALA A 626 16.49 17.09 11.36
N ALA A 627 15.98 16.00 11.91
CA ALA A 627 16.64 15.23 12.93
C ALA A 627 16.87 13.82 12.38
N GLY A 628 17.98 13.19 12.77
CA GLY A 628 18.24 11.79 12.42
C GLY A 628 19.40 11.22 13.24
N ARG A 629 19.41 9.91 13.46
CA ARG A 629 20.49 9.24 14.21
C ARG A 629 21.79 9.33 13.45
N ASP A 630 21.82 8.83 12.22
CA ASP A 630 22.97 8.94 11.35
C ASP A 630 22.65 8.49 9.92
N LEU A 631 23.54 8.85 8.99
CA LEU A 631 23.74 8.15 7.72
C LEU A 631 24.99 7.28 7.89
N TRP A 632 24.85 6.07 8.44
CA TRP A 632 25.97 5.15 8.69
C TRP A 632 25.48 3.72 9.01
N ASN A 633 26.30 2.72 8.69
CA ASN A 633 25.97 1.28 8.78
C ASN A 633 24.92 0.84 7.75
N GLU A 634 24.08 -0.14 8.08
CA GLU A 634 23.14 -0.78 7.16
C GLU A 634 21.85 0.02 6.92
N ASP A 635 21.42 0.85 7.86
CA ASP A 635 20.16 1.60 7.75
C ASP A 635 20.38 3.10 7.94
N ASP A 636 19.56 3.92 7.28
CA ASP A 636 19.66 5.37 7.30
C ASP A 636 18.51 6.01 8.10
N ASP A 637 18.87 6.92 9.02
CA ASP A 637 17.94 7.75 9.77
C ASP A 637 18.16 9.22 9.38
N ILE A 638 17.50 9.67 8.30
CA ILE A 638 17.72 10.98 7.66
C ILE A 638 16.44 11.60 7.09
N ALA A 639 16.48 12.89 6.77
CA ALA A 639 15.55 13.52 5.84
C ALA A 639 16.22 13.67 4.47
N PHE A 640 15.56 13.23 3.40
CA PHE A 640 16.04 13.26 2.03
C PHE A 640 15.01 13.96 1.14
N TYR A 641 15.35 15.14 0.64
CA TYR A 641 14.56 15.90 -0.33
C TYR A 641 15.08 15.59 -1.73
N SER A 642 14.30 14.85 -2.50
CA SER A 642 14.77 14.14 -3.69
C SER A 642 13.78 14.14 -4.84
N GLU A 643 14.32 14.01 -6.04
CA GLU A 643 13.61 13.82 -7.30
C GLU A 643 14.14 12.57 -8.03
N PRO A 644 13.32 11.89 -8.85
CA PRO A 644 13.79 10.81 -9.71
C PRO A 644 14.74 11.36 -10.78
N ALA A 645 15.84 10.65 -11.03
CA ALA A 645 16.85 11.01 -12.00
C ALA A 645 17.33 9.79 -12.78
N GLU A 646 17.73 10.03 -14.04
CA GLU A 646 18.22 8.98 -14.92
C GLU A 646 19.54 9.37 -15.60
N GLY A 647 20.37 8.37 -15.89
CA GLY A 647 21.61 8.53 -16.63
C GLY A 647 22.63 9.44 -15.95
N ASP A 648 23.36 10.21 -16.77
CA ASP A 648 24.44 11.08 -16.32
C ASP A 648 23.89 12.34 -15.62
N GLN A 649 24.40 12.66 -14.43
CA GLN A 649 23.87 13.75 -13.58
C GLN A 649 24.97 14.68 -13.07
N THR A 650 24.75 15.99 -13.07
CA THR A 650 25.56 16.97 -12.34
C THR A 650 24.69 17.61 -11.27
N VAL A 651 25.15 17.56 -10.02
CA VAL A 651 24.44 18.16 -8.90
C VAL A 651 25.35 19.16 -8.22
N ILE A 652 24.86 20.37 -8.00
CA ILE A 652 25.57 21.48 -7.36
C ILE A 652 24.70 22.03 -6.24
N VAL A 653 25.32 22.34 -5.10
CA VAL A 653 24.65 23.08 -4.02
C VAL A 653 25.66 23.78 -3.12
N LYS A 654 25.27 24.92 -2.54
CA LYS A 654 25.95 25.53 -1.40
C LYS A 654 25.22 25.18 -0.12
N VAL A 655 25.91 24.52 0.81
CA VAL A 655 25.47 24.50 2.21
C VAL A 655 25.91 25.84 2.80
N SER A 656 25.00 26.79 3.01
CA SER A 656 25.35 28.16 3.43
C SER A 656 25.31 28.37 4.94
N ASN A 657 24.52 27.57 5.66
CA ASN A 657 24.45 27.66 7.11
C ASN A 657 24.26 26.30 7.77
N MET A 658 25.27 25.89 8.52
CA MET A 658 25.22 24.75 9.44
C MET A 658 25.69 25.15 10.85
N GLN A 659 25.55 26.43 11.20
CA GLN A 659 26.11 27.03 12.41
C GLN A 659 25.61 26.39 13.72
N GLN A 660 24.40 25.83 13.72
CA GLN A 660 23.82 25.12 14.85
C GLN A 660 24.53 23.78 15.15
N ALA A 661 25.16 23.14 14.15
CA ALA A 661 25.97 21.93 14.32
C ALA A 661 27.31 22.17 15.04
N THR A 662 27.63 23.42 15.35
CA THR A 662 28.88 23.78 16.04
C THR A 662 28.83 23.57 17.55
N ALA A 663 27.73 23.14 18.16
CA ALA A 663 27.75 22.65 19.54
C ALA A 663 28.58 21.35 19.63
N ALA A 664 29.33 21.13 20.71
CA ALA A 664 30.17 19.93 20.90
C ALA A 664 29.38 18.60 20.73
N THR A 665 28.06 18.65 20.87
CA THR A 665 27.13 17.53 20.81
C THR A 665 26.66 17.13 19.40
N GLN A 666 26.82 17.97 18.37
CA GLN A 666 26.33 17.75 16.99
C GLN A 666 27.44 17.85 15.92
N HIS A 667 28.71 17.71 16.32
CA HIS A 667 29.86 17.85 15.42
C HIS A 667 29.89 16.85 14.24
N TRP A 668 29.08 15.78 14.29
CA TRP A 668 28.90 14.77 13.23
C TRP A 668 27.57 14.88 12.48
N ALA A 669 26.80 15.96 12.67
CA ALA A 669 25.66 16.23 11.80
C ALA A 669 26.12 16.30 10.34
N LYS A 670 25.31 15.82 9.41
CA LYS A 670 25.64 15.66 7.99
C LYS A 670 24.61 16.37 7.14
N ALA A 671 25.06 17.16 6.17
CA ALA A 671 24.17 17.75 5.16
C ALA A 671 24.89 17.86 3.82
N GLY A 672 24.17 17.65 2.71
CA GLY A 672 24.75 17.79 1.38
C GLY A 672 23.96 17.06 0.30
N ILE A 673 24.68 16.64 -0.74
CA ILE A 673 24.13 15.98 -1.93
C ILE A 673 24.09 14.47 -1.71
N MET A 674 23.02 13.82 -2.16
CA MET A 674 22.89 12.37 -2.18
C MET A 674 22.29 11.87 -3.49
N LEU A 675 22.90 10.80 -4.02
CA LEU A 675 22.34 9.96 -5.07
C LEU A 675 22.05 8.59 -4.44
N ARG A 676 20.84 8.08 -4.60
CA ARG A 676 20.36 6.87 -3.93
C ARG A 676 19.53 6.03 -4.88
N LYS A 677 19.74 4.71 -4.88
CA LYS A 677 19.06 3.80 -5.82
C LYS A 677 17.54 3.72 -5.60
N SER A 678 17.08 3.60 -4.36
CA SER A 678 15.65 3.60 -3.99
C SER A 678 15.42 4.36 -2.68
N LEU A 679 14.16 4.58 -2.33
CA LEU A 679 13.76 5.23 -1.07
C LEU A 679 13.71 4.26 0.13
N GLU A 680 14.17 3.01 -0.03
CA GLU A 680 14.31 2.07 1.10
C GLU A 680 15.41 2.54 2.06
N THR A 681 15.29 2.27 3.36
CA THR A 681 16.22 2.77 4.40
C THR A 681 17.63 2.19 4.31
N ASP A 682 17.79 1.02 3.70
CA ASP A 682 19.05 0.30 3.56
C ASP A 682 19.63 0.35 2.12
N SER A 683 19.00 1.11 1.23
CA SER A 683 19.43 1.25 -0.17
C SER A 683 20.86 1.76 -0.31
N LEU A 684 21.51 1.30 -1.38
CA LEU A 684 22.73 1.86 -1.92
C LEU A 684 22.60 3.38 -2.10
N HIS A 685 23.63 4.10 -1.64
CA HIS A 685 23.69 5.56 -1.75
C HIS A 685 25.13 6.02 -1.98
N TYR A 686 25.30 7.17 -2.62
CA TYR A 686 26.53 7.96 -2.66
C TYR A 686 26.21 9.38 -2.20
N SER A 687 27.01 9.92 -1.30
CA SER A 687 26.73 11.19 -0.67
C SER A 687 27.99 12.03 -0.52
N LEU A 688 27.93 13.28 -0.95
CA LEU A 688 28.95 14.29 -0.67
C LEU A 688 28.38 15.27 0.34
N MET A 689 28.99 15.33 1.52
CA MET A 689 28.41 16.05 2.65
C MET A 689 29.41 17.01 3.28
N LEU A 690 28.88 18.07 3.90
CA LEU A 690 29.55 18.86 4.92
C LEU A 690 29.12 18.32 6.30
N SER A 691 30.10 18.01 7.15
CA SER A 691 29.88 17.55 8.53
C SER A 691 30.09 18.68 9.53
N GLY A 692 29.27 18.70 10.60
CA GLY A 692 29.18 19.73 11.65
C GLY A 692 30.49 20.46 11.98
N ARG A 693 31.53 19.70 12.36
CA ARG A 693 32.91 20.21 12.51
C ARG A 693 33.95 19.35 11.80
N GLU A 694 33.56 18.19 11.28
CA GLU A 694 34.49 17.24 10.68
C GLU A 694 34.76 17.51 9.20
N GLY A 695 34.20 18.59 8.65
CA GLY A 695 34.48 19.06 7.31
C GLY A 695 33.74 18.28 6.23
N ALA A 696 34.14 18.49 4.97
CA ALA A 696 33.46 17.93 3.80
C ALA A 696 34.21 16.74 3.21
N PHE A 697 33.48 15.65 2.93
CA PHE A 697 34.01 14.41 2.35
C PHE A 697 32.90 13.52 1.78
N PRO A 698 33.23 12.62 0.82
CA PRO A 698 32.27 11.66 0.28
C PRO A 698 32.15 10.36 1.10
N GLN A 699 30.95 9.80 1.11
CA GLN A 699 30.54 8.55 1.77
C GLN A 699 29.56 7.79 0.89
N TRP A 700 29.57 6.45 0.95
CA TRP A 700 28.65 5.62 0.17
C TRP A 700 28.34 4.29 0.85
N ARG A 701 27.23 3.68 0.44
CA ARG A 701 26.91 2.27 0.71
C ARG A 701 27.14 1.45 -0.57
N PRO A 702 27.94 0.36 -0.54
CA PRO A 702 28.28 -0.37 -1.77
C PRO A 702 27.15 -1.18 -2.42
N ALA A 703 26.12 -1.56 -1.67
CA ALA A 703 24.98 -2.36 -2.10
C ALA A 703 23.82 -2.21 -1.11
N ASP A 704 22.59 -2.46 -1.55
CA ASP A 704 21.39 -2.50 -0.67
C ASP A 704 21.64 -3.48 0.50
N GLY A 705 21.32 -3.06 1.73
CA GLY A 705 21.57 -3.82 2.97
C GLY A 705 23.05 -3.85 3.44
N GLY A 706 23.96 -3.21 2.72
CA GLY A 706 25.39 -3.15 3.08
C GLY A 706 25.72 -2.05 4.12
N SER A 707 26.88 -2.13 4.76
CA SER A 707 27.35 -1.04 5.63
C SER A 707 27.92 0.13 4.83
N SER A 708 27.53 1.36 5.18
CA SER A 708 28.18 2.58 4.63
C SER A 708 29.69 2.61 4.95
N THR A 709 30.44 3.22 4.04
CA THR A 709 31.88 3.48 4.13
C THR A 709 32.20 4.84 3.53
N TRP A 710 33.44 5.32 3.66
CA TRP A 710 33.83 6.68 3.29
C TRP A 710 35.22 6.75 2.66
N ALA A 711 35.54 7.87 2.01
CA ALA A 711 36.75 8.01 1.20
C ALA A 711 38.06 8.14 2.00
N GLY A 712 38.00 8.25 3.33
CA GLY A 712 39.16 8.28 4.23
C GLY A 712 39.71 9.68 4.52
N TRP A 713 40.65 9.77 5.47
CA TRP A 713 41.10 11.07 6.02
C TRP A 713 41.79 12.00 5.02
N SER A 714 42.34 11.45 3.93
CA SER A 714 43.04 12.23 2.89
C SER A 714 42.10 13.03 1.99
N THR A 715 40.81 12.66 1.91
CA THR A 715 39.81 13.35 1.08
C THR A 715 39.02 14.39 1.86
N ARG A 716 39.15 14.43 3.19
CA ARG A 716 38.54 15.47 4.03
C ARG A 716 39.05 16.86 3.68
N ARG A 717 38.14 17.83 3.55
CA ARG A 717 38.42 19.27 3.41
C ARG A 717 37.61 20.10 4.41
N LEU A 718 37.92 21.38 4.52
CA LEU A 718 37.06 22.37 5.21
C LEU A 718 36.69 22.00 6.66
N LYS A 719 37.65 21.54 7.46
CA LYS A 719 37.40 21.26 8.89
C LYS A 719 36.94 22.54 9.60
N ASP A 720 35.95 22.40 10.49
CA ASP A 720 35.31 23.50 11.23
C ASP A 720 34.61 24.56 10.36
N ALA A 721 34.46 24.32 9.04
CA ALA A 721 33.69 25.19 8.16
C ALA A 721 32.18 25.08 8.45
N LYS A 722 31.48 26.20 8.33
CA LYS A 722 30.02 26.29 8.52
C LYS A 722 29.25 26.35 7.21
N GLU A 723 29.98 26.54 6.11
CA GLU A 723 29.49 26.65 4.75
C GLU A 723 30.45 25.94 3.79
N ALA A 724 29.92 25.38 2.70
CA ALA A 724 30.70 24.77 1.64
C ALA A 724 29.89 24.65 0.35
N TRP A 725 30.55 24.89 -0.78
CA TRP A 725 30.03 24.51 -2.11
C TRP A 725 30.39 23.05 -2.40
N LEU A 726 29.39 22.26 -2.75
CA LEU A 726 29.50 20.83 -3.04
C LEU A 726 29.04 20.58 -4.47
N LYS A 727 29.76 19.71 -5.19
CA LYS A 727 29.34 19.23 -6.52
C LYS A 727 29.62 17.74 -6.68
N VAL A 728 28.66 17.02 -7.25
CA VAL A 728 28.78 15.60 -7.62
C VAL A 728 28.49 15.45 -9.10
N GLU A 729 29.34 14.73 -9.82
CA GLU A 729 29.15 14.37 -11.22
C GLU A 729 29.10 12.84 -11.33
N PHE A 730 27.99 12.30 -11.84
CA PHE A 730 27.85 10.90 -12.21
C PHE A 730 27.92 10.80 -13.74
N ARG A 731 28.92 10.08 -14.26
CA ARG A 731 29.16 9.90 -15.70
C ARG A 731 29.54 8.47 -16.02
N ILE A 732 28.71 7.76 -16.80
CA ILE A 732 29.01 6.42 -17.32
C ILE A 732 29.46 5.47 -16.18
N GLY A 733 28.71 5.45 -15.07
CA GLY A 733 29.02 4.63 -13.91
C GLY A 733 30.18 5.14 -13.05
N VAL A 734 30.77 6.31 -13.33
CA VAL A 734 31.84 6.91 -12.51
C VAL A 734 31.30 8.11 -11.75
N MET A 735 31.53 8.12 -10.43
CA MET A 735 31.17 9.20 -9.53
C MET A 735 32.38 10.08 -9.22
N GLN A 736 32.24 11.39 -9.39
CA GLN A 736 33.28 12.38 -9.05
C GLN A 736 32.73 13.41 -8.08
N SER A 737 33.46 13.64 -6.98
CA SER A 737 33.09 14.61 -5.95
C SER A 737 34.02 15.82 -5.99
N PHE A 738 33.45 17.01 -5.93
CA PHE A 738 34.19 18.27 -5.97
C PHE A 738 33.76 19.21 -4.83
N ILE A 739 34.71 20.03 -4.36
CA ILE A 739 34.44 21.12 -3.42
C ILE A 739 34.77 22.45 -4.09
N GLY A 740 33.83 23.38 -4.01
CA GLY A 740 33.91 24.69 -4.65
C GLY A 740 34.47 25.75 -3.72
N THR A 741 35.26 26.68 -4.26
CA THR A 741 35.59 27.96 -3.64
C THR A 741 35.13 29.08 -4.55
N GLU A 742 34.31 29.97 -4.01
CA GLU A 742 33.80 31.17 -4.68
C GLU A 742 34.75 32.34 -4.41
N ASP A 743 35.17 33.06 -5.45
CA ASP A 743 35.95 34.27 -5.29
C ASP A 743 35.07 35.53 -5.06
N ALA A 744 35.69 36.67 -4.76
CA ALA A 744 34.95 37.92 -4.53
C ALA A 744 34.21 38.46 -5.78
N GLY A 745 34.40 37.85 -6.94
CA GLY A 745 33.71 38.17 -8.20
C GLY A 745 32.61 37.17 -8.58
N GLY A 746 32.31 36.18 -7.72
CA GLY A 746 31.30 35.14 -7.97
C GLY A 746 31.77 34.02 -8.89
N VAL A 747 33.07 33.92 -9.19
CA VAL A 747 33.60 32.86 -10.05
C VAL A 747 33.91 31.62 -9.19
N MET A 748 33.32 30.50 -9.59
CA MET A 748 33.49 29.21 -8.91
C MET A 748 34.74 28.46 -9.37
N THR A 749 35.56 28.03 -8.42
CA THR A 749 36.70 27.12 -8.65
C THR A 749 36.46 25.78 -7.96
N TRP A 750 36.55 24.68 -8.71
CA TRP A 750 36.23 23.33 -8.22
C TRP A 750 37.50 22.49 -7.99
N GLU A 751 37.70 22.02 -6.77
CA GLU A 751 38.72 21.03 -6.41
C GLU A 751 38.13 19.62 -6.49
N LEU A 752 38.72 18.72 -7.28
CA LEU A 752 38.37 17.29 -7.27
C LEU A 752 38.83 16.63 -5.97
N VAL A 753 37.90 15.99 -5.25
CA VAL A 753 38.13 15.36 -3.95
C VAL A 753 38.26 13.84 -4.04
N ASP A 754 37.37 13.20 -4.81
CA ASP A 754 37.34 11.74 -4.96
C ASP A 754 36.80 11.36 -6.35
N THR A 755 37.22 10.20 -6.85
CA THR A 755 36.70 9.59 -8.07
C THR A 755 36.53 8.10 -7.83
N ARG A 756 35.34 7.56 -8.16
CA ARG A 756 34.96 6.18 -7.86
C ARG A 756 34.19 5.56 -9.01
N ASP A 757 34.48 4.29 -9.29
CA ASP A 757 33.53 3.45 -10.00
C ASP A 757 32.33 3.19 -9.09
N PHE A 758 31.15 3.51 -9.59
CA PHE A 758 29.86 3.40 -8.92
C PHE A 758 28.78 2.93 -9.89
N SER A 759 29.16 2.09 -10.86
CA SER A 759 28.27 1.53 -11.90
C SER A 759 27.08 0.75 -11.36
N GLN A 760 27.16 0.25 -10.13
CA GLN A 760 26.09 -0.47 -9.46
C GLN A 760 24.86 0.40 -9.08
N LEU A 761 24.95 1.73 -9.19
CA LEU A 761 23.79 2.64 -8.99
C LEU A 761 22.72 2.39 -10.06
N GLY A 762 23.13 2.02 -11.27
CA GLY A 762 22.24 1.84 -12.42
C GLY A 762 21.87 3.16 -13.10
N ASP A 763 20.92 3.08 -14.04
CA ASP A 763 20.51 4.20 -14.90
C ASP A 763 19.28 4.96 -14.35
N SER A 764 18.62 4.45 -13.31
CA SER A 764 17.47 5.06 -12.65
C SER A 764 17.70 5.06 -11.14
N PHE A 765 17.60 6.25 -10.54
CA PHE A 765 17.89 6.49 -9.13
C PHE A 765 17.21 7.78 -8.66
N HIS A 766 17.37 8.14 -7.40
CA HIS A 766 16.96 9.41 -6.83
C HIS A 766 18.16 10.31 -6.57
N VAL A 767 18.02 11.60 -6.84
CA VAL A 767 19.02 12.62 -6.58
C VAL A 767 18.42 13.71 -5.71
N GLY A 768 19.22 14.32 -4.83
CA GLY A 768 18.72 15.40 -4.01
C GLY A 768 19.61 15.82 -2.84
N LEU A 769 18.98 16.50 -1.89
CA LEU A 769 19.58 17.05 -0.68
C LEU A 769 19.20 16.21 0.53
N PHE A 770 20.14 16.00 1.45
CA PHE A 770 19.86 15.28 2.68
C PHE A 770 20.39 16.00 3.91
N VAL A 771 19.75 15.75 5.06
CA VAL A 771 20.18 16.25 6.37
C VAL A 771 20.02 15.17 7.45
N SER A 772 21.03 15.06 8.32
CA SER A 772 21.00 14.27 9.55
C SER A 772 21.62 15.06 10.69
N ALA A 773 20.87 15.33 11.76
CA ALA A 773 21.36 16.08 12.92
C ALA A 773 22.29 15.29 13.85
N ASN A 774 22.45 13.98 13.64
CA ASN A 774 23.10 13.04 14.55
C ASN A 774 22.52 13.04 15.98
N ARG A 775 21.28 13.53 16.16
CA ARG A 775 20.63 13.81 17.44
C ARG A 775 19.13 13.98 17.29
N ASN A 776 18.37 13.60 18.32
CA ASN A 776 16.90 13.69 18.37
C ASN A 776 16.33 15.10 18.45
N VAL A 777 17.20 16.09 18.39
CA VAL A 777 16.84 17.50 18.28
C VAL A 777 17.14 17.91 16.83
N PRO A 778 16.12 18.40 16.10
CA PRO A 778 16.31 18.86 14.72
C PRO A 778 17.39 19.92 14.59
N LEU A 779 18.08 19.86 13.47
CA LEU A 779 19.03 20.83 12.98
C LEU A 779 18.44 21.44 11.71
N GLU A 780 18.38 22.77 11.66
CA GLU A 780 18.08 23.48 10.42
C GLU A 780 19.36 23.75 9.64
N VAL A 781 19.32 23.42 8.35
CA VAL A 781 20.39 23.65 7.37
C VAL A 781 19.84 24.47 6.21
N THR A 782 20.62 25.45 5.76
CA THR A 782 20.29 26.29 4.60
C THR A 782 21.08 25.84 3.38
N PHE A 783 20.38 25.65 2.26
CA PHE A 783 20.93 25.34 0.95
C PHE A 783 20.62 26.46 -0.03
N GLU A 784 21.63 26.89 -0.78
CA GLU A 784 21.54 27.93 -1.81
C GLU A 784 22.08 27.39 -3.13
N GLY A 785 21.49 27.81 -4.26
CA GLY A 785 21.94 27.43 -5.60
C GLY A 785 21.94 25.92 -5.83
N TYR A 786 20.85 25.25 -5.46
CA TYR A 786 20.66 23.83 -5.75
C TYR A 786 20.32 23.66 -7.23
N GLU A 787 21.17 22.93 -7.96
CA GLU A 787 21.00 22.60 -9.37
C GLU A 787 21.23 21.10 -9.54
N ALA A 788 20.33 20.41 -10.24
CA ALA A 788 20.44 19.00 -10.59
C ALA A 788 20.16 18.82 -12.09
N ASP A 789 21.24 18.79 -12.87
CA ASP A 789 21.18 18.75 -14.32
C ASP A 789 21.47 17.36 -14.86
N GLN A 790 20.57 16.86 -15.70
CA GLN A 790 20.82 15.67 -16.51
C GLN A 790 21.73 16.02 -17.68
N TYR A 791 22.88 15.34 -17.79
CA TYR A 791 23.81 15.52 -18.89
C TYR A 791 23.50 14.53 -20.01
N PHE A 792 22.91 15.02 -21.10
CA PHE A 792 22.78 14.23 -22.32
C PHE A 792 24.10 14.26 -23.09
N PHE A 793 24.75 13.12 -23.27
CA PHE A 793 25.84 13.01 -24.25
C PHE A 793 25.26 13.29 -25.65
N PRO A 794 25.73 14.30 -26.40
CA PRO A 794 25.49 14.33 -27.84
C PRO A 794 26.32 13.19 -28.42
N SER A 795 25.72 12.01 -28.62
CA SER A 795 26.44 10.93 -29.25
C SER A 795 26.72 11.35 -30.69
N ALA A 796 27.97 11.73 -30.96
CA ALA A 796 28.53 11.78 -32.31
C ALA A 796 28.70 10.34 -32.80
N ALA A 797 27.59 9.67 -33.09
CA ALA A 797 27.54 8.41 -33.82
C ALA A 797 26.49 8.58 -34.93
N PRO A 798 26.83 8.36 -36.22
CA PRO A 798 25.82 8.33 -37.26
C PRO A 798 24.99 7.07 -37.05
N SER A 799 23.83 7.19 -36.40
CA SER A 799 22.88 6.09 -36.35
C SER A 799 22.40 5.83 -37.77
N ALA A 800 22.76 4.65 -38.27
CA ALA A 800 22.29 4.12 -39.53
C ALA A 800 20.76 4.26 -39.63
N SER A 801 20.31 4.86 -40.71
CA SER A 801 18.92 4.77 -41.19
C SER A 801 18.49 3.30 -41.19
N PRO A 802 17.40 2.92 -40.51
CA PRO A 802 16.72 1.69 -40.86
C PRO A 802 16.14 1.89 -42.27
N THR A 803 16.29 0.88 -43.12
CA THR A 803 15.62 0.77 -44.41
C THR A 803 14.10 0.82 -44.27
N PRO A 804 13.36 1.34 -45.27
CA PRO A 804 11.90 1.38 -45.24
C PRO A 804 11.37 -0.06 -45.36
N THR A 805 10.64 -0.52 -44.35
CA THR A 805 10.07 -1.87 -44.34
C THR A 805 8.63 -1.82 -44.87
N PHE A 806 8.36 -2.63 -45.90
CA PHE A 806 7.03 -2.81 -46.49
C PHE A 806 6.08 -3.53 -45.53
N CYS A 807 4.80 -3.16 -45.60
CA CYS A 807 3.68 -3.76 -44.87
C CYS A 807 3.55 -5.27 -45.14
N THR A 808 3.17 -6.05 -44.12
CA THR A 808 2.70 -7.44 -44.29
C THR A 808 1.25 -7.57 -43.88
N GLU A 809 0.56 -8.57 -44.43
CA GLU A 809 -0.92 -8.73 -44.47
C GLU A 809 -1.63 -8.89 -43.11
N ASN A 810 -0.97 -8.74 -41.96
CA ASN A 810 -1.59 -8.86 -40.62
C ASN A 810 -1.65 -7.56 -39.79
N GLY A 811 -1.64 -6.39 -40.43
CA GLY A 811 -2.40 -5.23 -39.92
C GLY A 811 -1.67 -4.17 -39.09
N ASP A 812 -0.39 -4.31 -38.74
CA ASP A 812 0.35 -3.22 -38.11
C ASP A 812 1.13 -2.41 -39.18
N CYS A 813 0.53 -1.28 -39.59
CA CYS A 813 1.26 -0.19 -40.24
C CYS A 813 1.77 0.76 -39.14
N PRO A 814 3.07 1.14 -39.10
CA PRO A 814 3.54 2.11 -38.12
C PRO A 814 2.94 3.49 -38.44
N ALA A 815 2.21 4.06 -37.48
CA ALA A 815 1.66 5.40 -37.58
C ALA A 815 2.77 6.44 -37.48
N SER A 816 2.88 7.34 -38.47
CA SER A 816 3.60 8.61 -38.35
C SER A 816 2.76 9.62 -37.55
N GLY A 817 2.36 9.24 -36.33
CA GLY A 817 1.49 10.03 -35.45
C GLY A 817 2.27 10.63 -34.27
N SER A 818 1.79 11.76 -33.76
CA SER A 818 2.27 12.39 -32.52
C SER A 818 2.38 11.36 -31.38
N PRO A 819 3.47 11.36 -30.59
CA PRO A 819 3.65 10.44 -29.45
C PRO A 819 2.58 10.58 -28.36
N CYS A 820 1.82 11.68 -28.37
CA CYS A 820 0.68 11.92 -27.46
C CYS A 820 -0.66 11.42 -28.02
N MET A 821 -0.67 10.53 -29.01
CA MET A 821 -1.90 9.88 -29.52
C MET A 821 -1.89 8.38 -29.21
N THR A 822 -2.89 7.91 -28.46
CA THR A 822 -3.07 6.48 -28.19
C THR A 822 -4.02 5.85 -29.21
N PRO A 823 -3.63 4.75 -29.88
CA PRO A 823 -4.54 4.04 -30.78
C PRO A 823 -5.55 3.21 -29.96
N LYS A 824 -6.85 3.50 -30.13
CA LYS A 824 -7.94 2.64 -29.66
C LYS A 824 -8.51 1.88 -30.86
N CYS A 825 -8.05 0.66 -31.04
CA CYS A 825 -8.50 -0.19 -32.14
C CYS A 825 -9.76 -0.97 -31.76
N ASN A 826 -10.81 -0.84 -32.58
CA ASN A 826 -12.04 -1.60 -32.44
C ASN A 826 -11.99 -2.84 -33.35
N LEU A 827 -11.86 -4.01 -32.74
CA LEU A 827 -11.79 -5.31 -33.43
C LEU A 827 -13.07 -5.65 -34.22
N ALA A 828 -14.21 -5.02 -33.91
CA ALA A 828 -15.47 -5.27 -34.61
C ALA A 828 -15.63 -4.44 -35.89
N THR A 829 -14.90 -3.33 -36.04
CA THR A 829 -15.02 -2.42 -37.20
C THR A 829 -13.75 -2.38 -38.07
N ASN A 830 -12.67 -3.06 -37.67
CA ASN A 830 -11.35 -2.95 -38.31
C ASN A 830 -10.87 -1.49 -38.44
N GLY A 831 -11.26 -0.65 -37.49
CA GLY A 831 -10.88 0.76 -37.42
C GLY A 831 -10.14 1.06 -36.12
N CYS A 832 -9.06 1.84 -36.21
CA CYS A 832 -8.39 2.43 -35.05
C CYS A 832 -8.74 3.91 -34.97
N GLU A 833 -9.34 4.32 -33.85
CA GLU A 833 -9.51 5.73 -33.49
C GLU A 833 -8.32 6.17 -32.65
N TYR A 834 -7.68 7.27 -33.01
CA TYR A 834 -6.56 7.83 -32.25
C TYR A 834 -7.12 8.83 -31.24
N ASN A 835 -6.98 8.53 -29.95
CA ASN A 835 -7.41 9.42 -28.88
C ASN A 835 -6.22 10.23 -28.37
N PRO A 836 -6.39 11.55 -28.18
CA PRO A 836 -5.35 12.37 -27.59
C PRO A 836 -5.14 12.03 -26.11
N THR A 837 -3.88 11.85 -25.72
CA THR A 837 -3.45 11.69 -24.33
C THR A 837 -3.43 13.08 -23.67
N MET A 838 -4.27 13.29 -22.65
CA MET A 838 -4.27 14.53 -21.89
C MET A 838 -3.00 14.64 -21.02
N GLY A 839 -2.56 15.87 -20.76
CA GLY A 839 -1.30 16.14 -20.05
C GLY A 839 -0.03 15.81 -20.83
N CYS A 840 -0.15 15.63 -22.15
CA CYS A 840 0.94 15.38 -23.06
C CYS A 840 0.95 16.41 -24.20
N ALA A 841 2.11 16.99 -24.47
CA ALA A 841 2.37 17.80 -25.66
C ALA A 841 3.48 17.16 -26.49
N THR A 842 3.43 17.33 -27.81
CA THR A 842 4.49 16.95 -28.74
C THR A 842 5.25 18.18 -29.17
N LEU A 843 6.58 18.16 -29.04
CA LEU A 843 7.48 19.16 -29.60
C LEU A 843 8.21 18.57 -30.81
N ASP A 844 7.81 19.03 -31.99
CA ASP A 844 8.49 18.72 -33.24
C ASP A 844 9.49 19.81 -33.58
N THR A 845 10.71 19.43 -33.93
CA THR A 845 11.78 20.38 -34.26
C THR A 845 12.41 20.05 -35.61
N TRP A 846 12.55 21.08 -36.45
CA TRP A 846 13.24 21.04 -37.73
C TRP A 846 14.49 21.94 -37.65
N THR A 847 15.66 21.35 -37.86
CA THR A 847 16.96 22.04 -37.70
C THR A 847 17.56 22.44 -39.05
N GLY A 848 18.52 23.37 -39.03
CA GLY A 848 19.21 23.83 -40.24
C GLY A 848 18.40 24.81 -41.10
N ILE A 849 17.43 25.49 -40.50
CA ILE A 849 16.56 26.47 -41.16
C ILE A 849 17.04 27.87 -40.80
N GLY A 850 17.73 28.53 -41.73
CA GLY A 850 18.12 29.93 -41.53
C GLY A 850 16.95 30.91 -41.63
N GLY A 851 17.09 32.07 -40.96
CA GLY A 851 16.13 33.17 -40.98
C GLY A 851 15.11 33.11 -39.85
N SER A 852 14.44 34.23 -39.59
CA SER A 852 13.54 34.43 -38.44
C SER A 852 12.05 34.32 -38.78
N GLN A 853 11.70 33.97 -40.03
CA GLN A 853 10.29 33.91 -40.45
C GLN A 853 9.72 32.49 -40.41
N LEU A 854 8.46 32.35 -40.00
CA LEU A 854 7.73 31.07 -40.05
C LEU A 854 7.58 30.54 -41.48
N SER A 855 7.64 31.41 -42.49
CA SER A 855 7.69 30.99 -43.89
C SER A 855 8.93 30.13 -44.20
N ASN A 856 10.03 30.29 -43.45
CA ASN A 856 11.21 29.45 -43.59
C ASN A 856 10.93 28.01 -43.13
N LEU A 857 10.11 27.82 -42.10
CA LEU A 857 9.66 26.51 -41.62
C LEU A 857 8.56 25.91 -42.53
N LYS A 858 7.49 26.68 -42.79
CA LYS A 858 6.30 26.21 -43.53
C LYS A 858 6.58 25.84 -45.01
N ASN A 859 7.69 26.32 -45.58
CA ASN A 859 8.09 26.01 -46.96
C ASN A 859 9.06 24.81 -47.07
N LEU A 860 9.44 24.17 -45.96
CA LEU A 860 10.24 22.95 -46.01
C LEU A 860 9.42 21.79 -46.61
N ALA A 861 10.06 21.00 -47.48
CA ALA A 861 9.44 19.80 -48.03
C ALA A 861 9.12 18.74 -46.96
N SER A 862 9.80 18.79 -45.81
CA SER A 862 9.59 17.91 -44.66
C SER A 862 8.57 18.43 -43.65
N TYR A 863 8.05 19.65 -43.82
CA TYR A 863 6.98 20.19 -42.99
C TYR A 863 5.62 19.85 -43.63
N PRO A 864 4.61 19.38 -42.87
CA PRO A 864 4.56 19.24 -41.40
C PRO A 864 4.90 17.84 -40.86
N ASP A 865 5.19 16.86 -41.72
CA ASP A 865 5.07 15.44 -41.36
C ASP A 865 6.41 14.72 -41.07
N SER A 866 7.55 15.41 -41.22
CA SER A 866 8.88 14.79 -41.07
C SER A 866 9.86 15.71 -40.34
N PRO A 867 9.65 15.98 -39.04
CA PRO A 867 10.61 16.74 -38.24
C PRO A 867 11.94 15.98 -38.06
N ASN A 868 13.01 16.71 -37.73
CA ASN A 868 14.29 16.12 -37.37
C ASN A 868 14.21 15.41 -36.01
N THR A 869 13.41 15.94 -35.08
CA THR A 869 13.19 15.36 -33.75
C THR A 869 11.74 15.60 -33.34
N SER A 870 11.12 14.62 -32.69
CA SER A 870 9.80 14.74 -32.07
C SER A 870 9.91 14.21 -30.64
N THR A 871 9.67 15.07 -29.65
CA THR A 871 9.75 14.73 -28.22
C THR A 871 8.41 14.96 -27.53
N THR A 872 8.20 14.29 -26.41
CA THR A 872 7.07 14.53 -25.51
C THR A 872 7.43 15.61 -24.49
N MET A 873 6.49 16.50 -24.21
CA MET A 873 6.54 17.48 -23.13
C MET A 873 5.38 17.23 -22.17
N SER A 874 5.64 17.41 -20.89
CA SER A 874 4.67 17.48 -19.80
C SER A 874 4.95 18.74 -18.97
N GLY A 875 3.96 19.26 -18.26
CA GLY A 875 4.11 20.48 -17.46
C GLY A 875 3.78 21.76 -18.23
N LEU A 876 4.58 22.81 -18.05
CA LEU A 876 4.34 24.11 -18.69
C LEU A 876 4.56 24.06 -20.21
N LEU A 877 3.69 24.72 -20.98
CA LEU A 877 3.87 24.96 -22.42
C LEU A 877 4.90 26.05 -22.69
N GLU A 878 6.14 25.77 -22.30
CA GLU A 878 7.32 26.62 -22.44
C GLU A 878 8.47 25.78 -23.00
N VAL A 879 9.16 26.30 -24.02
CA VAL A 879 10.31 25.63 -24.62
C VAL A 879 11.60 26.32 -24.16
N PRO A 880 12.53 25.58 -23.53
CA PRO A 880 13.83 26.14 -23.14
C PRO A 880 14.71 26.39 -24.37
N SER A 881 15.82 27.10 -24.17
CA SER A 881 16.81 27.31 -25.23
C SER A 881 17.31 25.98 -25.80
N TYR A 882 17.34 25.90 -27.13
CA TYR A 882 17.57 24.68 -27.89
C TYR A 882 18.80 24.80 -28.81
N ALA A 883 18.79 25.71 -29.80
CA ALA A 883 19.86 25.86 -30.80
C ALA A 883 19.67 27.11 -31.67
N ASP A 884 20.65 27.45 -32.51
CA ASP A 884 20.42 28.43 -33.59
C ASP A 884 19.92 27.76 -34.90
N ASN A 885 19.21 28.54 -35.74
CA ASN A 885 18.66 28.17 -37.04
C ASN A 885 17.71 26.96 -37.05
N PHE A 886 16.62 27.01 -36.29
CA PHE A 886 15.59 25.97 -36.27
C PHE A 886 14.17 26.52 -36.33
N GLY A 887 13.19 25.63 -36.47
CA GLY A 887 11.79 25.94 -36.29
C GLY A 887 11.09 24.77 -35.63
N SER A 888 10.13 25.07 -34.78
CA SER A 888 9.47 24.06 -33.96
C SER A 888 7.96 24.22 -33.92
N ARG A 889 7.31 23.11 -33.60
CA ARG A 889 5.86 23.00 -33.43
C ARG A 889 5.56 22.30 -32.12
N ILE A 890 4.82 22.97 -31.24
CA ILE A 890 4.15 22.35 -30.10
C ILE A 890 2.75 21.93 -30.54
N GLN A 891 2.35 20.69 -30.27
CA GLN A 891 0.99 20.18 -30.47
C GLN A 891 0.46 19.58 -29.17
N THR A 892 -0.73 19.97 -28.73
CA THR A 892 -1.35 19.40 -27.52
C THR A 892 -2.88 19.51 -27.53
N TRP A 893 -3.51 18.91 -26.53
CA TRP A 893 -4.92 19.06 -26.24
C TRP A 893 -5.10 19.62 -24.84
N ILE A 894 -5.91 20.67 -24.73
CA ILE A 894 -6.23 21.34 -23.49
C ILE A 894 -7.68 21.10 -23.11
N THR A 895 -7.92 21.03 -21.81
CA THR A 895 -9.25 20.99 -21.21
C THR A 895 -9.33 22.12 -20.19
N PRO A 896 -10.11 23.19 -20.44
CA PRO A 896 -10.22 24.29 -19.49
C PRO A 896 -10.96 23.82 -18.23
N GLU A 897 -10.55 24.35 -17.08
CA GLU A 897 -11.20 24.09 -15.79
C GLU A 897 -12.54 24.84 -15.68
N TYR A 898 -12.64 26.02 -16.29
CA TYR A 898 -13.80 26.89 -16.21
C TYR A 898 -14.45 27.11 -17.57
N THR A 899 -15.78 27.27 -17.59
CA THR A 899 -16.46 27.79 -18.77
C THR A 899 -16.25 29.30 -18.79
N CYS A 900 -15.39 29.79 -19.69
CA CYS A 900 -14.95 31.17 -19.72
C CYS A 900 -14.57 31.62 -21.14
N ASP A 901 -14.57 32.93 -21.35
CA ASP A 901 -13.91 33.56 -22.49
C ASP A 901 -12.42 33.73 -22.16
N TYR A 902 -11.61 32.77 -22.61
CA TYR A 902 -10.17 32.75 -22.37
C TYR A 902 -9.44 33.67 -23.37
N THR A 903 -8.52 34.48 -22.88
CA THR A 903 -7.56 35.18 -23.73
C THR A 903 -6.26 34.38 -23.76
N PHE A 904 -5.80 33.96 -24.92
CA PHE A 904 -4.52 33.26 -25.09
C PHE A 904 -3.40 34.24 -25.42
N TYR A 905 -2.20 33.95 -24.95
CA TYR A 905 -1.01 34.75 -25.17
C TYR A 905 0.14 33.88 -25.67
N MET A 906 0.99 34.46 -26.51
CA MET A 906 2.23 33.84 -26.98
C MET A 906 3.40 34.82 -26.82
N ALA A 907 4.54 34.30 -26.41
CA ALA A 907 5.83 34.97 -26.49
C ALA A 907 6.82 34.02 -27.19
N SER A 908 7.70 34.56 -28.03
CA SER A 908 8.72 33.79 -28.74
C SER A 908 9.93 34.65 -29.14
N ASP A 909 11.11 34.03 -29.26
CA ASP A 909 12.36 34.72 -29.65
C ASP A 909 12.39 35.15 -31.11
N ASP A 910 11.44 34.72 -31.94
CA ASP A 910 11.36 35.16 -33.34
C ASP A 910 9.91 35.04 -33.79
N GLN A 911 9.62 34.86 -35.08
CA GLN A 911 8.23 34.79 -35.53
C GLN A 911 7.50 33.57 -34.96
N GLY A 912 6.38 33.81 -34.29
CA GLY A 912 5.52 32.81 -33.65
C GLY A 912 4.06 32.89 -34.10
N GLU A 913 3.36 31.76 -34.09
CA GLU A 913 1.94 31.64 -34.44
C GLU A 913 1.25 30.64 -33.52
N LEU A 914 0.21 31.08 -32.82
CA LEU A 914 -0.61 30.25 -31.94
C LEU A 914 -1.94 29.94 -32.61
N ASN A 915 -2.28 28.66 -32.66
CA ASN A 915 -3.43 28.11 -33.33
C ASN A 915 -4.31 27.32 -32.35
N LEU A 916 -5.62 27.54 -32.41
CA LEU A 916 -6.61 26.85 -31.58
C LEU A 916 -7.71 26.25 -32.45
N SER A 917 -8.08 25.02 -32.13
CA SER A 917 -9.31 24.39 -32.62
C SER A 917 -10.34 24.34 -31.49
N HIS A 918 -11.58 24.74 -31.80
CA HIS A 918 -12.69 24.71 -30.84
C HIS A 918 -13.29 23.29 -30.64
N ASN A 919 -12.52 22.26 -30.98
CA ASN A 919 -12.80 20.85 -30.72
C ASN A 919 -11.48 20.05 -30.75
N ALA A 920 -11.54 18.77 -30.42
CA ALA A 920 -10.38 17.89 -30.40
C ALA A 920 -9.74 17.62 -31.79
N ILE A 921 -10.35 18.08 -32.90
CA ILE A 921 -9.88 17.80 -34.26
C ILE A 921 -8.85 18.85 -34.68
N ALA A 922 -7.59 18.45 -34.79
CA ALA A 922 -6.47 19.33 -35.15
C ALA A 922 -6.64 20.06 -36.50
N GLY A 923 -7.35 19.44 -37.46
CA GLY A 923 -7.62 20.04 -38.78
C GLY A 923 -8.54 21.27 -38.76
N ASN A 924 -9.26 21.53 -37.65
CA ASN A 924 -10.16 22.67 -37.51
C ASN A 924 -9.48 23.91 -36.89
N LYS A 925 -8.17 23.84 -36.61
CA LYS A 925 -7.41 24.91 -35.98
C LYS A 925 -7.43 26.21 -36.80
N LYS A 926 -7.43 27.33 -36.10
CA LYS A 926 -7.28 28.68 -36.66
C LYS A 926 -6.24 29.43 -35.85
N THR A 927 -5.48 30.29 -36.51
CA THR A 927 -4.57 31.23 -35.84
C THR A 927 -5.37 32.20 -34.99
N ILE A 928 -5.03 32.28 -33.71
CA ILE A 928 -5.68 33.15 -32.73
C ILE A 928 -4.75 34.23 -32.18
N ALA A 929 -3.44 33.99 -32.18
CA ALA A 929 -2.42 34.97 -31.79
C ALA A 929 -1.13 34.75 -32.60
N SER A 930 -0.28 35.76 -32.68
CA SER A 930 0.99 35.71 -33.39
C SER A 930 1.98 36.73 -32.87
N VAL A 931 3.24 36.33 -32.89
CA VAL A 931 4.40 37.15 -32.58
C VAL A 931 5.07 37.47 -33.91
N PRO A 932 5.00 38.71 -34.42
CA PRO A 932 5.50 39.03 -35.75
C PRO A 932 7.04 39.05 -35.82
N GLN A 933 7.70 39.32 -34.69
CA GLN A 933 9.14 39.39 -34.46
C GLN A 933 9.43 39.05 -33.00
N TRP A 934 10.68 38.79 -32.64
CA TRP A 934 11.12 38.43 -31.28
C TRP A 934 10.50 39.23 -30.11
N THR A 935 10.33 38.57 -28.97
CA THR A 935 9.90 39.12 -27.67
C THR A 935 10.92 38.73 -26.59
N HIS A 936 10.83 39.27 -25.38
CA HIS A 936 11.52 38.65 -24.23
C HIS A 936 10.68 37.48 -23.69
N VAL A 937 11.32 36.57 -22.96
CA VAL A 937 10.68 35.46 -22.23
C VAL A 937 9.47 35.99 -21.44
N ARG A 938 8.29 35.40 -21.69
CA ARG A 938 7.02 35.76 -21.03
C ARG A 938 6.62 37.25 -21.16
N GLN A 939 7.02 37.92 -22.25
CA GLN A 939 6.63 39.32 -22.52
C GLN A 939 5.31 39.42 -23.31
N TRP A 940 4.20 39.55 -22.59
CA TRP A 940 2.84 39.50 -23.16
C TRP A 940 2.33 40.81 -23.78
N ASP A 941 3.05 41.93 -23.67
CA ASP A 941 2.56 43.27 -24.05
C ASP A 941 3.34 44.01 -25.17
N LYS A 942 4.37 43.40 -25.77
CA LYS A 942 5.15 43.99 -26.89
C LYS A 942 4.35 44.20 -28.17
N TYR A 943 3.48 43.24 -28.53
CA TYR A 943 2.66 43.28 -29.74
C TYR A 943 1.20 43.02 -29.41
N GLU A 944 0.27 43.81 -29.96
CA GLU A 944 -1.17 43.57 -29.81
C GLU A 944 -1.57 42.19 -30.38
N SER A 945 -0.91 41.74 -31.44
CA SER A 945 -1.22 40.47 -32.10
C SER A 945 -0.86 39.22 -31.28
N GLN A 946 -0.10 39.36 -30.20
CA GLN A 946 0.36 38.21 -29.41
C GLN A 946 -0.61 37.79 -28.31
N ALA A 947 -1.67 38.57 -28.11
CA ALA A 947 -2.87 38.19 -27.36
C ALA A 947 -4.01 37.89 -28.35
N SER A 948 -4.80 36.86 -28.06
CA SER A 948 -5.98 36.54 -28.87
C SER A 948 -7.15 37.46 -28.54
N GLU A 949 -8.13 37.54 -29.42
CA GLU A 949 -9.50 37.89 -28.98
C GLU A 949 -9.99 36.84 -27.99
N PRO A 950 -10.94 37.15 -27.09
CA PRO A 950 -11.47 36.16 -26.15
C PRO A 950 -12.07 34.94 -26.88
N GLN A 951 -11.67 33.74 -26.47
CA GLN A 951 -12.09 32.44 -27.01
C GLN A 951 -13.02 31.77 -26.00
N SER A 952 -14.29 31.58 -26.36
CA SER A 952 -15.27 30.92 -25.48
C SER A 952 -15.01 29.42 -25.40
N LEU A 953 -14.52 28.94 -24.26
CA LEU A 953 -14.29 27.53 -24.00
C LEU A 953 -15.20 27.03 -22.86
N VAL A 954 -15.56 25.76 -22.90
CA VAL A 954 -16.45 25.11 -21.94
C VAL A 954 -15.63 24.18 -21.05
N ALA A 955 -15.83 24.27 -19.74
CA ALA A 955 -15.16 23.43 -18.75
C ALA A 955 -15.31 21.94 -19.12
N GLY A 956 -14.21 21.19 -19.08
CA GLY A 956 -14.21 19.75 -19.34
C GLY A 956 -14.22 19.35 -20.83
N GLU A 957 -14.43 20.28 -21.77
CA GLU A 957 -14.37 19.99 -23.21
C GLU A 957 -12.92 20.00 -23.74
N LYS A 958 -12.63 19.15 -24.73
CA LYS A 958 -11.28 19.00 -25.29
C LYS A 958 -11.07 19.91 -26.51
N TYR A 959 -9.98 20.67 -26.48
CA TYR A 959 -9.59 21.61 -27.54
C TYR A 959 -8.17 21.32 -28.02
N TYR A 960 -7.94 21.37 -29.33
CA TYR A 960 -6.58 21.21 -29.87
C TYR A 960 -5.85 22.56 -29.92
N LEU A 961 -4.62 22.60 -29.41
CA LEU A 961 -3.76 23.77 -29.39
C LEU A 961 -2.44 23.47 -30.11
N GLU A 962 -1.98 24.41 -30.95
CA GLU A 962 -0.71 24.31 -31.67
C GLU A 962 0.02 25.64 -31.69
N ALA A 963 1.28 25.64 -31.27
CA ALA A 963 2.17 26.78 -31.44
C ALA A 963 3.27 26.45 -32.44
N LEU A 964 3.49 27.35 -33.39
CA LEU A 964 4.63 27.33 -34.30
C LEU A 964 5.56 28.46 -33.91
N TYR A 965 6.85 28.20 -33.81
CA TYR A 965 7.82 29.26 -33.61
C TYR A 965 9.07 29.02 -34.47
N LYS A 966 9.68 30.12 -34.88
CA LYS A 966 10.95 30.15 -35.58
C LYS A 966 12.01 30.71 -34.64
N GLU A 967 13.25 30.31 -34.86
CA GLU A 967 14.43 30.95 -34.30
C GLU A 967 15.47 31.11 -35.43
N GLY A 968 16.16 32.24 -35.52
CA GLY A 968 17.23 32.48 -36.50
C GLY A 968 18.65 32.54 -35.92
N GLY A 969 18.83 33.32 -34.86
CA GLY A 969 20.01 33.28 -34.00
C GLY A 969 19.82 34.21 -32.80
N GLY A 970 20.21 33.80 -31.60
CA GLY A 970 19.86 34.57 -30.40
C GLY A 970 19.68 33.73 -29.15
N GLY A 971 18.60 33.97 -28.42
CA GLY A 971 18.29 33.26 -27.18
C GLY A 971 16.91 32.64 -27.29
N ASP A 972 16.85 31.31 -27.40
CA ASP A 972 15.65 30.65 -27.88
C ASP A 972 14.60 30.50 -26.78
N HIS A 973 13.36 30.88 -27.09
CA HIS A 973 12.24 30.67 -26.21
C HIS A 973 10.90 30.68 -26.96
N ALA A 974 9.91 29.98 -26.40
CA ALA A 974 8.51 30.10 -26.78
C ALA A 974 7.62 29.72 -25.60
N GLU A 975 6.69 30.59 -25.21
CA GLU A 975 5.75 30.35 -24.12
C GLU A 975 4.30 30.58 -24.57
N ILE A 976 3.39 29.74 -24.06
CA ILE A 976 1.96 29.86 -24.31
C ILE A 976 1.23 30.04 -22.97
N ALA A 977 0.49 31.13 -22.85
CA ALA A 977 -0.25 31.49 -21.65
C ALA A 977 -1.73 31.72 -21.93
N TRP A 978 -2.53 31.75 -20.88
CA TRP A 978 -3.94 32.11 -20.95
C TRP A 978 -4.38 32.95 -19.74
N SER A 979 -5.49 33.65 -19.85
CA SER A 979 -6.16 34.34 -18.74
C SER A 979 -7.67 34.23 -18.87
N CYS A 980 -8.37 34.33 -17.75
CA CYS A 980 -9.83 34.29 -17.68
C CYS A 980 -10.30 35.33 -16.65
N ALA A 981 -10.54 36.55 -17.14
CA ALA A 981 -10.90 37.68 -16.28
C ALA A 981 -12.19 37.43 -15.46
N SER A 982 -13.14 36.66 -15.99
CA SER A 982 -14.41 36.37 -15.30
C SER A 982 -14.26 35.48 -14.05
N GLN A 983 -13.17 34.72 -13.96
CA GLN A 983 -12.82 33.89 -12.81
C GLN A 983 -11.68 34.48 -11.97
N GLY A 984 -11.23 35.71 -12.28
CA GLY A 984 -10.09 36.32 -11.61
C GLY A 984 -8.73 35.68 -11.94
N MET A 985 -8.66 34.89 -13.02
CA MET A 985 -7.42 34.24 -13.46
C MET A 985 -6.53 35.25 -14.19
N GLU A 986 -5.38 35.56 -13.60
CA GLU A 986 -4.33 36.38 -14.21
C GLU A 986 -3.61 35.61 -15.35
N ILE A 987 -2.68 36.28 -16.06
CA ILE A 987 -1.96 35.65 -17.17
C ILE A 987 -0.98 34.61 -16.62
N GLU A 988 -1.22 33.34 -16.91
CA GLU A 988 -0.37 32.22 -16.51
C GLU A 988 0.01 31.35 -17.72
N VAL A 989 1.22 30.78 -17.71
CA VAL A 989 1.66 29.80 -18.72
C VAL A 989 0.86 28.52 -18.53
N ILE A 990 0.35 27.95 -19.61
CA ILE A 990 -0.52 26.77 -19.56
C ILE A 990 0.26 25.57 -19.04
N ASP A 991 -0.18 24.99 -17.92
CA ASP A 991 0.35 23.75 -17.37
C ASP A 991 -0.54 22.57 -17.77
N ILE A 992 -0.08 21.79 -18.74
CA ILE A 992 -0.84 20.63 -19.23
C ILE A 992 -0.84 19.47 -18.24
N SER A 993 0.11 19.40 -17.28
CA SER A 993 0.14 18.31 -16.29
C SER A 993 -1.10 18.31 -15.39
N LYS A 994 -1.70 19.49 -15.16
CA LYS A 994 -2.95 19.67 -14.42
C LYS A 994 -4.20 19.16 -15.16
N MET A 995 -4.07 18.77 -16.44
CA MET A 995 -5.19 18.38 -17.31
C MET A 995 -5.35 16.85 -17.44
N VAL A 996 -4.62 16.06 -16.64
CA VAL A 996 -4.68 14.58 -16.62
C VAL A 996 -5.92 14.05 -15.89
N GLU A 997 -6.50 14.84 -14.99
CA GLU A 997 -7.75 14.49 -14.29
C GLU A 997 -8.98 14.93 -15.11
N GLU A 998 -9.98 14.05 -15.23
CA GLU A 998 -11.29 14.47 -15.75
C GLU A 998 -11.87 15.51 -14.79
N ALA A 999 -11.99 16.76 -15.27
CA ALA A 999 -12.61 17.83 -14.51
C ALA A 999 -13.97 17.36 -13.95
N PRO A 1000 -14.22 17.47 -12.63
CA PRO A 1000 -15.48 17.04 -12.06
C PRO A 1000 -16.62 17.85 -12.69
N ALA A 1001 -17.60 17.13 -13.23
CA ALA A 1001 -18.77 17.73 -13.87
C ALA A 1001 -19.51 18.69 -12.90
N GLY A 1002 -19.33 19.99 -13.11
CA GLY A 1002 -20.26 21.05 -12.74
C GLY A 1002 -20.54 21.24 -11.24
N ARG A 1003 -19.67 21.98 -10.53
CA ARG A 1003 -20.06 22.65 -9.28
C ARG A 1003 -21.00 23.82 -9.64
N LYS A 1004 -22.31 23.63 -9.43
CA LYS A 1004 -23.32 24.70 -9.59
C LYS A 1004 -22.94 25.91 -8.73
N LEU A 1005 -22.71 27.05 -9.37
CA LEU A 1005 -22.60 28.36 -8.74
C LEU A 1005 -23.82 28.61 -7.83
N ARG A 1006 -23.59 28.76 -6.52
CA ARG A 1006 -24.56 29.44 -5.63
C ARG A 1006 -24.43 30.94 -5.93
N GLY A 1007 -25.52 31.49 -6.46
CA GLY A 1007 -25.62 32.88 -6.86
C GLY A 1007 -25.33 33.86 -5.73
N THR A 1008 -24.79 34.99 -6.15
CA THR A 1008 -24.62 36.24 -5.42
C THR A 1008 -25.94 36.76 -4.85
N ASN A 1009 -25.84 37.34 -3.66
CA ASN A 1009 -26.42 38.66 -3.40
C ASN A 1009 -25.27 39.66 -3.37
#